data_AF-A0A480A9U4-F1
#
_entry.id   AF-A0A480A9U4-F1
#
_cell.length_a   1.000
_cell.length_b   1.000
_cell.length_c   1.000
_cell.angle_alpha   90.00
_cell.angle_beta   90.00
_cell.angle_gamma   90.00
#
_symmetry.space_group_name_H-M   'P 1'
#
loop_
_entity.id
_entity.type
_entity.pdbx_description
1 polymer ?
#
loop_
_entity_poly.entity_id
_entity_poly.type
_entity_poly.pdbx_seq_one_letter_code
_entity_poly.pdbx_strand_id
1 'polypeptide(L)'
;MINSDIQSFNLQAEAVLNPSIQFKNPLSKNLKAPKSIFLTGATGFLGAYLLEELLQKTTADIYCLIRTSDVASGQKRIKEHLQLYSLWQEKLSSRIIPVVGDLAQPLFGLTKEHFHELANQIDIIYHNGAWVNSACPYSTLKPTNVLGTQEVLYLASLSQTKPVHFISTVGIFFNSAFNPLQPVKEADIPELLTLTGGYRQSKWVAEQLVMTAQSRGLPACIYRPSRIMGHSQTGINSNFQDALCILLKGCIKLKKFPIIETDLNLVPVDYVSQAVVHLSLLDKYSNQTFHLTNSQQINWHDWFDAIDSFGYPLQKVSYDDFLVTIGDYATKYPHDNLYSSLLLLLSSSDTFLTKKKPEFDTHYALAGLAGTSIICPLVDKKLITTYLEYFRHSGYFPTLPEKSVNSTKTPAFWKAITTSIKSKNQAFAIQPVPRNQNLPLSFAQERLWLIDRLDPGNPVHNLRAVFRLQGLLNITALEQSWIEIIRRHEILRTTFNLVNGQPVQVITNDPTFELQTIDLQELSSSEQESEIRRLAIVLAQEPFNLIEGPLLRVKLLCLSAEEHLLLRITHHIVTDIWSGTVLMRELATLYTAFCTGKPSPLSELPIQYVDFAQSQRQWLQSQVLESQINYWKQQLSGDISPLQLPTDFPSSQIPSYRGAFQSLALPQELTENLKTLSHQAGVSLFVTLLAGFQMLLYQYSGQEDIILSSPIAGRQQNETKKLIGYFSNLVLLRTNLGQNPSFLELLSRVSRVTLEAQEFQHLSFQQLETSVNISSKIFSRVMFTLQNVLSLPQKLGEANISLVEMNEGISNFDLSLSMKEKQQQLIAIIRYKTDLFQESTILEILQNFQILLTDIITNPERKLLDLPLLRSVKTNIPVHQPEIAYIAPTNQIEETIAAIWQGVLGVEKIGIHTNFFDLGGRSLAMIRICQQIQQICVRELSSESHSQISVGELFKHPTINGMAQVLYKTKEEIGR
;
A
#
# COMPACT_ATOMS: atom_id res chain seq x y z
N MET A 1 -0.57 -6.76 -21.27
CA MET A 1 0.52 -7.50 -21.95
C MET A 1 1.42 -8.13 -20.89
N ILE A 2 1.20 -9.40 -20.55
CA ILE A 2 2.21 -10.26 -19.91
C ILE A 2 2.07 -11.59 -20.66
N ASN A 3 2.76 -11.70 -21.80
CA ASN A 3 2.91 -12.93 -22.55
C ASN A 3 4.30 -12.87 -23.22
N SER A 4 5.32 -13.12 -22.42
CA SER A 4 6.74 -13.37 -22.75
C SER A 4 7.45 -13.51 -21.39
N ASP A 5 7.87 -14.65 -20.87
CA ASP A 5 8.42 -15.85 -21.48
C ASP A 5 7.93 -17.10 -20.72
N ILE A 6 7.42 -18.10 -21.42
CA ILE A 6 7.28 -19.44 -20.86
C ILE A 6 8.69 -20.03 -20.82
N GLN A 7 9.43 -19.83 -19.74
CA GLN A 7 10.50 -20.77 -19.40
C GLN A 7 9.85 -22.16 -19.33
N SER A 8 10.13 -23.03 -20.29
CA SER A 8 9.71 -24.43 -20.24
C SER A 8 10.47 -25.10 -19.10
N PHE A 9 9.95 -25.03 -17.88
CA PHE A 9 10.51 -25.76 -16.75
C PHE A 9 10.39 -27.26 -17.05
N ASN A 10 11.51 -27.98 -16.98
CA ASN A 10 11.48 -29.43 -17.04
C ASN A 10 10.96 -29.97 -15.70
N LEU A 11 9.64 -30.01 -15.55
CA LEU A 11 8.98 -30.49 -14.32
C LEU A 11 9.36 -31.94 -13.99
N GLN A 12 9.69 -32.75 -15.00
CA GLN A 12 10.16 -34.11 -14.80
C GLN A 12 11.52 -34.15 -14.07
N ALA A 13 12.41 -33.20 -14.37
CA ALA A 13 13.70 -33.09 -13.68
C ALA A 13 13.55 -32.60 -12.23
N GLU A 14 12.48 -31.87 -11.92
CA GLU A 14 12.15 -31.40 -10.56
C GLU A 14 11.41 -32.47 -9.73
N ALA A 15 10.73 -33.41 -10.39
CA ALA A 15 10.00 -34.52 -9.77
C ALA A 15 10.92 -35.68 -9.33
N VAL A 16 12.12 -35.35 -8.84
CA VAL A 16 13.13 -36.33 -8.40
C VAL A 16 13.36 -36.18 -6.91
N LEU A 17 12.87 -37.15 -6.13
CA LEU A 17 13.10 -37.20 -4.70
C LEU A 17 14.58 -37.42 -4.39
N ASN A 18 15.15 -36.56 -3.54
CA ASN A 18 16.54 -36.65 -3.09
C ASN A 18 16.92 -38.12 -2.77
N PRO A 19 17.96 -38.69 -3.43
CA PRO A 19 18.37 -40.07 -3.22
C PRO A 19 18.73 -40.42 -1.77
N SER A 20 19.12 -39.44 -0.95
CA SER A 20 19.45 -39.66 0.46
C SER A 20 18.23 -39.97 1.34
N ILE A 21 17.02 -39.62 0.90
CA ILE A 21 15.78 -39.89 1.63
C ILE A 21 15.39 -41.35 1.39
N GLN A 22 15.52 -42.16 2.44
CA GLN A 22 15.35 -43.61 2.43
C GLN A 22 14.56 -44.06 3.66
N PHE A 23 13.56 -44.93 3.48
CA PHE A 23 12.66 -45.37 4.55
C PHE A 23 13.07 -46.75 5.10
N LYS A 24 14.31 -46.82 5.62
CA LYS A 24 14.90 -48.07 6.14
C LYS A 24 14.63 -48.31 7.64
N ASN A 25 14.17 -47.27 8.34
CA ASN A 25 13.86 -47.34 9.76
C ASN A 25 12.53 -48.07 9.99
N PRO A 26 12.33 -48.72 11.15
CA PRO A 26 11.06 -49.35 11.48
C PRO A 26 9.93 -48.32 11.47
N LEU A 27 8.73 -48.78 11.17
CA LEU A 27 7.53 -47.95 11.19
C LEU A 27 7.24 -47.45 12.63
N SER A 28 6.66 -46.27 12.75
CA SER A 28 6.27 -45.72 14.07
C SER A 28 5.42 -46.72 14.86
N LYS A 29 5.64 -46.75 16.18
CA LYS A 29 5.06 -47.74 17.09
C LYS A 29 3.57 -47.52 17.39
N ASN A 30 3.07 -46.28 17.28
CA ASN A 30 1.73 -45.89 17.77
C ASN A 30 0.75 -45.59 16.62
N LEU A 31 0.61 -46.46 15.62
CA LEU A 31 -0.20 -46.12 14.43
C LEU A 31 -1.72 -46.12 14.69
N LYS A 32 -2.20 -47.06 15.51
CA LYS A 32 -3.63 -47.20 15.82
C LYS A 32 -4.16 -46.15 16.80
N ALA A 33 -3.25 -45.57 17.58
CA ALA A 33 -3.53 -44.57 18.60
C ALA A 33 -2.31 -43.65 18.71
N PRO A 34 -2.10 -42.75 17.71
CA PRO A 34 -0.95 -41.87 17.69
C PRO A 34 -0.93 -41.01 18.94
N LYS A 35 0.25 -40.82 19.51
CA LYS A 35 0.44 -39.89 20.63
C LYS A 35 0.74 -38.48 20.13
N SER A 36 1.34 -38.38 18.94
CA SER A 36 1.79 -37.13 18.36
C SER A 36 1.55 -37.10 16.85
N ILE A 37 0.95 -36.01 16.39
CA ILE A 37 0.65 -35.79 14.97
C ILE A 37 1.31 -34.50 14.54
N PHE A 38 2.01 -34.51 13.41
CA PHE A 38 2.52 -33.28 12.80
C PHE A 38 1.58 -32.80 11.70
N LEU A 39 1.05 -31.59 11.84
CA LEU A 39 0.16 -30.95 10.87
C LEU A 39 0.86 -29.73 10.26
N THR A 40 1.10 -29.78 8.95
CA THR A 40 1.53 -28.60 8.20
C THR A 40 0.33 -27.82 7.69
N GLY A 41 0.43 -26.48 7.67
CA GLY A 41 -0.64 -25.63 7.16
C GLY A 41 -1.88 -25.55 8.05
N ALA A 42 -1.73 -25.72 9.38
CA ALA A 42 -2.81 -25.68 10.36
C ALA A 42 -3.61 -24.36 10.39
N THR A 43 -3.01 -23.26 9.89
CA THR A 43 -3.66 -21.94 9.76
C THR A 43 -4.07 -21.61 8.32
N GLY A 44 -4.18 -22.62 7.46
CA GLY A 44 -4.84 -22.53 6.17
C GLY A 44 -6.32 -22.94 6.27
N PHE A 45 -7.10 -22.65 5.23
CA PHE A 45 -8.54 -22.91 5.23
C PHE A 45 -8.91 -24.36 5.58
N LEU A 46 -8.46 -25.36 4.80
CA LEU A 46 -8.68 -26.78 5.14
C LEU A 46 -7.94 -27.19 6.43
N GLY A 47 -6.78 -26.59 6.70
CA GLY A 47 -5.94 -26.96 7.84
C GLY A 47 -6.59 -26.71 9.20
N ALA A 48 -7.41 -25.66 9.31
CA ALA A 48 -8.16 -25.38 10.53
C ALA A 48 -9.20 -26.47 10.84
N TYR A 49 -9.92 -26.93 9.82
CA TYR A 49 -10.90 -28.01 9.95
C TYR A 49 -10.21 -29.37 10.18
N LEU A 50 -9.06 -29.63 9.54
CA LEU A 50 -8.26 -30.82 9.83
C LEU A 50 -7.75 -30.82 11.27
N LEU A 51 -7.26 -29.69 11.78
CA LEU A 51 -6.82 -29.56 13.16
C LEU A 51 -7.96 -29.87 14.13
N GLU A 52 -9.13 -29.28 13.90
CA GLU A 52 -10.31 -29.49 14.73
C GLU A 52 -10.77 -30.96 14.71
N GLU A 53 -10.88 -31.56 13.52
CA GLU A 53 -11.29 -32.95 13.36
C GLU A 53 -10.29 -33.93 14.02
N LEU A 54 -8.98 -33.68 13.87
CA LEU A 54 -7.95 -34.50 14.52
C LEU A 54 -7.99 -34.38 16.04
N LEU A 55 -8.26 -33.19 16.59
CA LEU A 55 -8.44 -33.00 18.03
C LEU A 55 -9.65 -33.77 18.56
N GLN A 56 -10.73 -33.85 17.77
CA GLN A 56 -11.94 -34.59 18.12
C GLN A 56 -11.79 -36.11 18.02
N LYS A 57 -11.16 -36.60 16.94
CA LYS A 57 -11.11 -38.04 16.61
C LYS A 57 -9.92 -38.78 17.20
N THR A 58 -8.91 -38.06 17.68
CA THR A 58 -7.71 -38.66 18.28
C THR A 58 -7.51 -38.15 19.70
N THR A 59 -6.63 -38.82 20.46
CA THR A 59 -6.10 -38.32 21.73
C THR A 59 -4.70 -37.73 21.60
N ALA A 60 -4.19 -37.58 20.37
CA ALA A 60 -2.82 -37.14 20.10
C ALA A 60 -2.60 -35.65 20.39
N ASP A 61 -1.38 -35.29 20.76
CA ASP A 61 -0.92 -33.90 20.67
C ASP A 61 -0.62 -33.55 19.21
N ILE A 62 -1.02 -32.35 18.78
CA ILE A 62 -0.92 -31.91 17.39
C ILE A 62 0.10 -30.79 17.26
N TYR A 63 1.24 -31.15 16.69
CA TYR A 63 2.36 -30.28 16.37
C TYR A 63 2.07 -29.52 15.08
N CYS A 64 1.79 -28.24 15.20
CA CYS A 64 1.35 -27.38 14.10
C CYS A 64 2.50 -26.51 13.59
N LEU A 65 2.99 -26.78 12.37
CA LEU A 65 4.00 -25.92 11.75
C LEU A 65 3.41 -24.55 11.43
N ILE A 66 4.00 -23.50 12.00
CA ILE A 66 3.48 -22.13 11.92
C ILE A 66 4.58 -21.08 11.81
N ARG A 67 4.34 -20.09 10.94
CA ARG A 67 5.25 -18.95 10.72
C ARG A 67 4.94 -17.84 11.72
N THR A 68 5.71 -17.79 12.82
CA THR A 68 5.67 -16.74 13.85
C THR A 68 7.08 -16.50 14.39
N SER A 69 7.25 -15.48 15.22
CA SER A 69 8.52 -15.21 15.94
C SER A 69 8.82 -16.23 17.03
N ASP A 70 7.76 -16.73 17.69
CA ASP A 70 7.86 -17.55 18.90
C ASP A 70 6.61 -18.42 19.08
N VAL A 71 6.68 -19.33 20.06
CA VAL A 71 5.65 -20.34 20.35
C VAL A 71 4.36 -19.71 20.89
N ALA A 72 4.44 -18.65 21.71
CA ALA A 72 3.26 -18.01 22.27
C ALA A 72 2.46 -17.27 21.18
N SER A 73 3.16 -16.55 20.30
CA SER A 73 2.60 -15.96 19.08
C SER A 73 1.99 -17.03 18.16
N GLY A 74 2.64 -18.19 18.05
CA GLY A 74 2.12 -19.36 17.34
C GLY A 74 0.78 -19.85 17.90
N GLN A 75 0.71 -20.01 19.23
CA GLN A 75 -0.52 -20.43 19.92
C GLN A 75 -1.66 -19.43 19.72
N LYS A 76 -1.36 -18.13 19.86
CA LYS A 76 -2.32 -17.04 19.61
C LYS A 76 -2.87 -17.09 18.19
N ARG A 77 -1.99 -17.23 17.19
CA ARG A 77 -2.38 -17.28 15.78
C ARG A 77 -3.26 -18.49 15.47
N ILE A 78 -2.97 -19.67 16.03
CA ILE A 78 -3.83 -20.87 15.86
C ILE A 78 -5.20 -20.64 16.51
N LYS A 79 -5.22 -20.07 17.73
CA LYS A 79 -6.46 -19.74 18.44
C LYS A 79 -7.34 -18.78 17.65
N GLU A 80 -6.80 -17.65 17.21
CA GLU A 80 -7.52 -16.67 16.41
C GLU A 80 -8.05 -17.27 15.11
N HIS A 81 -7.26 -18.13 14.46
CA HIS A 81 -7.66 -18.75 13.20
C HIS A 81 -8.78 -19.79 13.40
N LEU A 82 -8.75 -20.58 14.47
CA LEU A 82 -9.85 -21.48 14.81
C LEU A 82 -11.10 -20.69 15.23
N GLN A 83 -10.95 -19.58 15.96
CA GLN A 83 -12.07 -18.70 16.33
C GLN A 83 -12.74 -18.07 15.11
N LEU A 84 -11.97 -17.68 14.08
CA LEU A 84 -12.50 -17.15 12.82
C LEU A 84 -13.53 -18.10 12.17
N TYR A 85 -13.31 -19.41 12.29
CA TYR A 85 -14.21 -20.43 11.76
C TYR A 85 -15.19 -21.01 12.80
N SER A 86 -15.23 -20.45 14.01
CA SER A 86 -16.01 -20.97 15.14
C SER A 86 -15.64 -22.41 15.54
N LEU A 87 -14.35 -22.77 15.40
CA LEU A 87 -13.78 -24.10 15.66
C LEU A 87 -13.00 -24.19 16.98
N TRP A 88 -12.75 -23.07 17.66
CA TRP A 88 -11.94 -23.07 18.89
C TRP A 88 -12.65 -23.75 20.06
N GLN A 89 -11.98 -24.72 20.67
CA GLN A 89 -12.46 -25.41 21.86
C GLN A 89 -11.41 -25.32 22.99
N GLU A 90 -11.70 -24.52 24.02
CA GLU A 90 -10.74 -24.26 25.12
C GLU A 90 -10.27 -25.56 25.79
N LYS A 91 -11.15 -26.55 25.95
CA LYS A 91 -10.84 -27.86 26.53
C LYS A 91 -9.81 -28.70 25.77
N LEU A 92 -9.62 -28.42 24.47
CA LEU A 92 -8.68 -29.15 23.59
C LEU A 92 -7.38 -28.36 23.34
N SER A 93 -7.30 -27.13 23.83
CA SER A 93 -6.21 -26.19 23.55
C SER A 93 -4.83 -26.67 24.01
N SER A 94 -4.76 -27.44 25.10
CA SER A 94 -3.52 -27.97 25.65
C SER A 94 -2.84 -29.01 24.75
N ARG A 95 -3.58 -29.61 23.83
CA ARG A 95 -3.07 -30.59 22.85
C ARG A 95 -2.56 -29.95 21.56
N ILE A 96 -2.68 -28.62 21.42
CA ILE A 96 -2.18 -27.89 20.26
C ILE A 96 -0.78 -27.39 20.58
N ILE A 97 0.23 -27.87 19.84
CA ILE A 97 1.63 -27.56 20.07
C ILE A 97 2.18 -26.78 18.86
N PRO A 98 2.46 -25.48 18.98
CA PRO A 98 3.04 -24.70 17.89
C PRO A 98 4.48 -25.13 17.62
N VAL A 99 4.80 -25.42 16.36
CA VAL A 99 6.17 -25.59 15.87
C VAL A 99 6.52 -24.37 15.03
N VAL A 100 7.34 -23.48 15.57
CA VAL A 100 7.71 -22.23 14.92
C VAL A 100 8.70 -22.51 13.78
N GLY A 101 8.23 -22.35 12.55
CA GLY A 101 9.02 -22.64 11.37
C GLY A 101 8.30 -22.28 10.07
N ASP A 102 9.04 -22.31 8.97
CA ASP A 102 8.55 -22.02 7.64
C ASP A 102 8.79 -23.20 6.70
N LEU A 103 7.70 -23.75 6.17
CA LEU A 103 7.72 -24.85 5.21
C LEU A 103 8.55 -24.53 3.95
N ALA A 104 8.73 -23.25 3.60
CA ALA A 104 9.54 -22.83 2.47
C ALA A 104 11.06 -22.88 2.72
N GLN A 105 11.49 -23.10 3.96
CA GLN A 105 12.89 -23.12 4.37
C GLN A 105 13.40 -24.56 4.54
N PRO A 106 14.68 -24.84 4.26
CA PRO A 106 15.31 -26.13 4.58
C PRO A 106 15.11 -26.47 6.06
N LEU A 107 14.81 -27.73 6.39
CA LEU A 107 14.50 -28.18 7.75
C LEU A 107 13.41 -27.36 8.45
N PHE A 108 12.49 -26.77 7.68
CA PHE A 108 11.48 -25.81 8.14
C PHE A 108 12.04 -24.53 8.80
N GLY A 109 13.32 -24.22 8.60
CA GLY A 109 14.01 -23.13 9.31
C GLY A 109 14.40 -23.48 10.75
N LEU A 110 14.24 -24.74 11.16
CA LEU A 110 14.69 -25.24 12.46
C LEU A 110 16.20 -25.53 12.43
N THR A 111 16.82 -25.54 13.62
CA THR A 111 18.15 -26.13 13.77
C THR A 111 18.08 -27.63 13.48
N LYS A 112 19.21 -28.22 13.10
CA LYS A 112 19.27 -29.65 12.83
C LYS A 112 18.86 -30.47 14.05
N GLU A 113 19.29 -30.04 15.23
CA GLU A 113 18.96 -30.66 16.52
C GLU A 113 17.44 -30.65 16.75
N HIS A 114 16.79 -29.47 16.66
CA HIS A 114 15.34 -29.37 16.86
C HIS A 114 14.54 -30.12 15.79
N PHE A 115 15.03 -30.17 14.54
CA PHE A 115 14.38 -30.96 13.49
C PHE A 115 14.45 -32.47 13.79
N HIS A 116 15.59 -32.96 14.28
CA HIS A 116 15.74 -34.36 14.71
C HIS A 116 14.92 -34.66 15.97
N GLU A 117 14.84 -33.74 16.93
CA GLU A 117 13.98 -33.87 18.11
C GLU A 117 12.50 -33.98 17.71
N LEU A 118 12.04 -33.10 16.82
CA LEU A 118 10.70 -33.20 16.25
C LEU A 118 10.51 -34.56 15.57
N ALA A 119 11.47 -35.01 14.75
CA ALA A 119 11.39 -36.32 14.10
C ALA A 119 11.33 -37.51 15.08
N ASN A 120 11.91 -37.38 16.27
CA ASN A 120 11.81 -38.41 17.32
C ASN A 120 10.45 -38.41 18.02
N GLN A 121 9.80 -37.25 18.10
CA GLN A 121 8.53 -37.09 18.80
C GLN A 121 7.34 -37.52 17.96
N ILE A 122 7.35 -37.27 16.64
CA ILE A 122 6.16 -37.44 15.77
C ILE A 122 5.91 -38.89 15.37
N ASP A 123 4.66 -39.34 15.49
CA ASP A 123 4.21 -40.66 15.04
C ASP A 123 3.68 -40.64 13.59
N ILE A 124 2.84 -39.64 13.25
CA ILE A 124 2.13 -39.54 11.96
C ILE A 124 2.18 -38.10 11.44
N ILE A 125 2.23 -37.92 10.12
CA ILE A 125 2.28 -36.60 9.47
C ILE A 125 1.04 -36.38 8.60
N TYR A 126 0.40 -35.22 8.75
CA TYR A 126 -0.60 -34.67 7.84
C TYR A 126 0.01 -33.48 7.08
N HIS A 127 0.33 -33.71 5.81
CA HIS A 127 0.92 -32.71 4.95
C HIS A 127 -0.15 -31.98 4.12
N ASN A 128 -0.72 -30.93 4.71
CA ASN A 128 -1.68 -30.01 4.07
C ASN A 128 -1.05 -28.67 3.64
N GLY A 129 0.10 -28.29 4.23
CA GLY A 129 0.74 -27.00 3.97
C GLY A 129 1.09 -26.81 2.49
N ALA A 130 0.52 -25.77 1.89
CA ALA A 130 0.83 -25.33 0.54
C ALA A 130 0.50 -23.84 0.38
N TRP A 131 1.21 -23.14 -0.49
CA TRP A 131 0.77 -21.86 -1.01
C TRP A 131 -0.18 -22.09 -2.19
N VAL A 132 -1.47 -21.80 -1.96
CA VAL A 132 -2.54 -21.97 -2.95
C VAL A 132 -2.75 -20.64 -3.68
N ASN A 133 -2.11 -20.47 -4.84
CA ASN A 133 -2.33 -19.31 -5.70
C ASN A 133 -2.23 -19.71 -7.18
N SER A 134 -3.36 -19.69 -7.89
CA SER A 134 -3.42 -20.12 -9.29
C SER A 134 -2.80 -19.13 -10.28
N ALA A 135 -2.61 -17.87 -9.87
CA ALA A 135 -2.00 -16.82 -10.69
C ALA A 135 -0.46 -16.79 -10.56
N CYS A 136 0.10 -17.37 -9.50
CA CYS A 136 1.55 -17.44 -9.31
C CYS A 136 2.19 -18.46 -10.27
N PRO A 137 3.35 -18.15 -10.86
CA PRO A 137 4.11 -19.12 -11.64
C PRO A 137 4.70 -20.21 -10.74
N TYR A 138 5.07 -21.35 -11.34
CA TYR A 138 5.66 -22.50 -10.62
C TYR A 138 6.86 -22.11 -9.76
N SER A 139 7.76 -21.28 -10.27
CA SER A 139 8.98 -20.85 -9.58
C SER A 139 8.72 -20.16 -8.23
N THR A 140 7.64 -19.37 -8.14
CA THR A 140 7.23 -18.71 -6.89
C THR A 140 6.68 -19.71 -5.86
N LEU A 141 6.00 -20.75 -6.31
CA LEU A 141 5.35 -21.74 -5.44
C LEU A 141 6.29 -22.90 -5.07
N LYS A 142 7.35 -23.14 -5.84
CA LYS A 142 8.30 -24.23 -5.68
C LYS A 142 8.88 -24.34 -4.25
N PRO A 143 9.36 -23.25 -3.59
CA PRO A 143 9.95 -23.37 -2.25
C PRO A 143 9.00 -24.00 -1.24
N THR A 144 7.75 -23.53 -1.18
CA THR A 144 6.76 -24.04 -0.23
C THR A 144 6.17 -25.38 -0.64
N ASN A 145 5.76 -25.52 -1.91
CA ASN A 145 4.94 -26.65 -2.35
C ASN A 145 5.76 -27.87 -2.78
N VAL A 146 7.03 -27.70 -3.17
CA VAL A 146 7.87 -28.80 -3.67
C VAL A 146 9.01 -29.08 -2.71
N LEU A 147 9.85 -28.07 -2.43
CA LEU A 147 10.98 -28.25 -1.51
C LEU A 147 10.49 -28.53 -0.09
N GLY A 148 9.46 -27.81 0.37
CA GLY A 148 8.79 -28.10 1.63
C GLY A 148 8.24 -29.53 1.74
N THR A 149 7.66 -30.09 0.67
CA THR A 149 7.24 -31.50 0.65
C THR A 149 8.44 -32.44 0.79
N GLN A 150 9.57 -32.13 0.15
CA GLN A 150 10.80 -32.91 0.31
C GLN A 150 11.32 -32.89 1.75
N GLU A 151 11.27 -31.75 2.44
CA GLU A 151 11.63 -31.64 3.86
C GLU A 151 10.68 -32.45 4.76
N VAL A 152 9.39 -32.49 4.45
CA VAL A 152 8.43 -33.36 5.15
C VAL A 152 8.75 -34.84 4.96
N LEU A 153 9.06 -35.25 3.73
CA LEU A 153 9.47 -36.64 3.44
C LEU A 153 10.79 -36.99 4.12
N TYR A 154 11.70 -36.02 4.25
CA TYR A 154 12.92 -36.20 5.01
C TYR A 154 12.62 -36.41 6.50
N LEU A 155 11.81 -35.56 7.14
CA LEU A 155 11.33 -35.75 8.53
C LEU A 155 10.69 -37.13 8.72
N ALA A 156 9.89 -37.58 7.75
CA ALA A 156 9.20 -38.87 7.76
C ALA A 156 10.16 -40.07 7.74
N SER A 157 11.37 -39.89 7.19
CA SER A 157 12.39 -40.95 7.07
C SER A 157 13.27 -41.10 8.33
N LEU A 158 13.36 -40.05 9.15
CA LEU A 158 14.30 -39.98 10.27
C LEU A 158 13.81 -40.75 11.50
N SER A 159 14.72 -41.47 12.16
CA SER A 159 14.54 -42.22 13.42
C SER A 159 13.56 -43.39 13.36
N GLN A 160 12.32 -43.12 12.93
CA GLN A 160 11.28 -44.08 12.60
C GLN A 160 10.58 -43.62 11.32
N THR A 161 10.17 -44.57 10.48
CA THR A 161 9.35 -44.26 9.31
C THR A 161 7.96 -43.84 9.80
N LYS A 162 7.50 -42.65 9.40
CA LYS A 162 6.22 -42.08 9.83
C LYS A 162 5.24 -42.10 8.66
N PRO A 163 4.00 -42.61 8.82
CA PRO A 163 3.01 -42.50 7.76
C PRO A 163 2.71 -41.03 7.41
N VAL A 164 2.49 -40.77 6.12
CA VAL A 164 2.23 -39.43 5.59
C VAL A 164 0.88 -39.37 4.89
N HIS A 165 -0.02 -38.53 5.39
CA HIS A 165 -1.29 -38.18 4.76
C HIS A 165 -1.11 -36.89 3.96
N PHE A 166 -0.97 -37.00 2.65
CA PHE A 166 -0.67 -35.86 1.75
C PHE A 166 -1.94 -35.33 1.10
N ILE A 167 -2.20 -34.03 1.26
CA ILE A 167 -3.32 -33.36 0.59
C ILE A 167 -2.84 -32.84 -0.75
N SER A 168 -3.41 -33.38 -1.83
CA SER A 168 -3.18 -32.98 -3.22
C SER A 168 -4.42 -32.30 -3.82
N THR A 169 -4.64 -32.42 -5.12
CA THR A 169 -5.84 -31.93 -5.81
C THR A 169 -6.10 -32.75 -7.07
N VAL A 170 -7.36 -32.99 -7.41
CA VAL A 170 -7.74 -33.58 -8.70
C VAL A 170 -7.32 -32.70 -9.89
N GLY A 171 -7.05 -31.41 -9.65
CA GLY A 171 -6.64 -30.46 -10.68
C GLY A 171 -5.34 -30.83 -11.40
N ILE A 172 -4.51 -31.72 -10.85
CA ILE A 172 -3.31 -32.23 -11.53
C ILE A 172 -3.62 -33.07 -12.79
N PHE A 173 -4.87 -33.52 -12.95
CA PHE A 173 -5.36 -34.23 -14.13
C PHE A 173 -6.04 -33.32 -15.17
N PHE A 174 -6.12 -32.01 -14.92
CA PHE A 174 -6.72 -31.06 -15.86
C PHE A 174 -5.73 -30.69 -16.97
N ASN A 175 -5.37 -31.68 -17.78
CA ASN A 175 -4.55 -31.51 -18.97
C ASN A 175 -5.41 -31.52 -20.25
N SER A 176 -4.82 -31.19 -21.41
CA SER A 176 -5.56 -31.19 -22.68
C SER A 176 -5.72 -32.58 -23.33
N ALA A 177 -5.13 -33.62 -22.75
CA ALA A 177 -4.99 -34.95 -23.34
C ALA A 177 -5.86 -36.04 -22.66
N PHE A 178 -6.69 -35.69 -21.66
CA PHE A 178 -7.51 -36.69 -20.97
C PHE A 178 -8.63 -37.23 -21.86
N ASN A 179 -8.94 -38.53 -21.70
CA ASN A 179 -10.04 -39.16 -22.42
C ASN A 179 -11.38 -38.85 -21.73
N PRO A 180 -12.30 -38.09 -22.35
CA PRO A 180 -13.57 -37.72 -21.73
C PRO A 180 -14.58 -38.87 -21.61
N LEU A 181 -14.25 -40.06 -22.13
CA LEU A 181 -15.11 -41.25 -22.09
C LEU A 181 -14.73 -42.22 -20.95
N GLN A 182 -13.64 -41.98 -20.22
CA GLN A 182 -13.22 -42.83 -19.11
C GLN A 182 -12.95 -41.99 -17.86
N PRO A 183 -13.56 -42.34 -16.71
CA PRO A 183 -13.25 -41.65 -15.46
C PRO A 183 -11.82 -41.97 -15.02
N VAL A 184 -11.15 -40.96 -14.46
CA VAL A 184 -9.82 -41.09 -13.85
C VAL A 184 -9.99 -41.89 -12.55
N LYS A 185 -9.28 -43.02 -12.48
CA LYS A 185 -9.31 -43.92 -11.33
C LYS A 185 -8.39 -43.39 -10.23
N GLU A 186 -8.70 -43.73 -9.00
CA GLU A 186 -7.88 -43.34 -7.85
C GLU A 186 -6.42 -43.83 -7.94
N ALA A 187 -6.21 -44.99 -8.57
CA ALA A 187 -4.87 -45.56 -8.80
C ALA A 187 -4.11 -44.93 -10.00
N ASP A 188 -4.76 -44.07 -10.79
CA ASP A 188 -4.11 -43.49 -11.96
C ASP A 188 -2.98 -42.54 -11.55
N ILE A 189 -1.89 -42.63 -12.29
CA ILE A 189 -0.71 -41.78 -12.13
C ILE A 189 -0.86 -40.60 -13.11
N PRO A 190 -0.76 -39.36 -12.63
CA PRO A 190 -0.93 -38.20 -13.48
C PRO A 190 0.26 -38.06 -14.46
N GLU A 191 0.01 -38.18 -15.76
CA GLU A 191 1.03 -37.99 -16.80
C GLU A 191 1.43 -36.51 -16.95
N LEU A 192 2.72 -36.24 -17.16
CA LEU A 192 3.21 -34.89 -17.47
C LEU A 192 2.95 -34.55 -18.93
N LEU A 193 1.74 -34.11 -19.25
CA LEU A 193 1.39 -33.64 -20.59
C LEU A 193 0.65 -32.31 -20.49
N THR A 194 1.19 -31.24 -21.08
CA THR A 194 0.54 -29.92 -21.23
C THR A 194 -0.02 -29.26 -19.96
N LEU A 195 0.34 -29.72 -18.75
CA LEU A 195 -0.23 -29.19 -17.50
C LEU A 195 0.15 -27.71 -17.32
N THR A 196 -0.84 -26.84 -17.32
CA THR A 196 -0.65 -25.40 -17.16
C THR A 196 -0.99 -24.93 -15.75
N GLY A 197 -0.45 -23.77 -15.35
CA GLY A 197 -0.74 -23.12 -14.07
C GLY A 197 0.20 -23.56 -12.95
N GLY A 198 0.89 -22.59 -12.34
CA GLY A 198 1.97 -22.86 -11.39
C GLY A 198 1.55 -23.70 -10.18
N TYR A 199 0.33 -23.49 -9.67
CA TYR A 199 -0.18 -24.28 -8.54
C TYR A 199 -0.34 -25.76 -8.90
N ARG A 200 -1.01 -26.07 -10.02
CA ARG A 200 -1.19 -27.46 -10.50
C ARG A 200 0.15 -28.14 -10.77
N GLN A 201 1.06 -27.43 -11.44
CA GLN A 201 2.43 -27.89 -11.70
C GLN A 201 3.17 -28.20 -10.40
N SER A 202 3.09 -27.33 -9.40
CA SER A 202 3.75 -27.55 -8.10
C SER A 202 3.17 -28.75 -7.32
N LYS A 203 1.84 -28.94 -7.37
CA LYS A 203 1.16 -30.08 -6.72
C LYS A 203 1.46 -31.39 -7.43
N TRP A 204 1.53 -31.38 -8.76
CA TRP A 204 1.93 -32.54 -9.55
C TRP A 204 3.34 -33.00 -9.17
N VAL A 205 4.32 -32.07 -9.14
CA VAL A 205 5.70 -32.40 -8.73
C VAL A 205 5.73 -32.95 -7.31
N ALA A 206 5.06 -32.29 -6.36
CA ALA A 206 4.99 -32.73 -4.97
C ALA A 206 4.38 -34.14 -4.82
N GLU A 207 3.34 -34.45 -5.59
CA GLU A 207 2.72 -35.78 -5.59
C GLU A 207 3.67 -36.86 -6.15
N GLN A 208 4.43 -36.56 -7.21
CA GLN A 208 5.46 -37.46 -7.72
C GLN A 208 6.56 -37.75 -6.69
N LEU A 209 6.95 -36.75 -5.88
CA LEU A 209 7.88 -36.96 -4.77
C LEU A 209 7.30 -37.93 -3.72
N VAL A 210 6.02 -37.78 -3.38
CA VAL A 210 5.32 -38.66 -2.43
C VAL A 210 5.18 -40.08 -3.00
N MET A 211 4.81 -40.24 -4.27
CA MET A 211 4.73 -41.54 -4.94
C MET A 211 6.10 -42.22 -5.02
N THR A 212 7.17 -41.46 -5.30
CA THR A 212 8.54 -41.97 -5.25
C THR A 212 8.94 -42.39 -3.83
N ALA A 213 8.47 -41.68 -2.80
CA ALA A 213 8.67 -42.08 -1.42
C ALA A 213 7.90 -43.36 -1.07
N GLN A 214 6.65 -43.51 -1.55
CA GLN A 214 5.87 -44.74 -1.40
C GLN A 214 6.58 -45.95 -2.02
N SER A 215 7.12 -45.80 -3.25
CA SER A 215 7.89 -46.88 -3.89
C SER A 215 9.20 -47.21 -3.14
N ARG A 216 9.70 -46.29 -2.31
CA ARG A 216 10.85 -46.49 -1.42
C ARG A 216 10.47 -47.00 -0.02
N GLY A 217 9.21 -47.35 0.21
CA GLY A 217 8.74 -47.98 1.45
C GLY A 217 8.08 -47.04 2.47
N LEU A 218 7.79 -45.78 2.13
CA LEU A 218 6.99 -44.90 2.98
C LEU A 218 5.50 -45.28 2.92
N PRO A 219 4.82 -45.56 4.04
CA PRO A 219 3.36 -45.60 4.04
C PRO A 219 2.79 -44.20 3.85
N ALA A 220 2.13 -43.94 2.73
CA ALA A 220 1.52 -42.63 2.50
C ALA A 220 0.14 -42.75 1.88
N CYS A 221 -0.80 -41.91 2.27
CA CYS A 221 -2.09 -41.80 1.57
C CYS A 221 -2.16 -40.45 0.86
N ILE A 222 -2.69 -40.43 -0.36
CA ILE A 222 -2.83 -39.20 -1.15
C ILE A 222 -4.31 -38.86 -1.25
N TYR A 223 -4.69 -37.66 -0.84
CA TYR A 223 -6.07 -37.19 -0.90
C TYR A 223 -6.18 -36.11 -1.95
N ARG A 224 -6.96 -36.34 -3.01
CA ARG A 224 -7.18 -35.41 -4.11
C ARG A 224 -8.61 -34.87 -4.01
N PRO A 225 -8.84 -33.80 -3.23
CA PRO A 225 -10.12 -33.10 -3.26
C PRO A 225 -10.32 -32.36 -4.58
N SER A 226 -11.60 -32.24 -4.98
CA SER A 226 -12.04 -31.20 -5.92
C SER A 226 -12.00 -29.83 -5.26
N ARG A 227 -12.60 -28.80 -5.87
CA ARG A 227 -12.49 -27.44 -5.34
C ARG A 227 -13.21 -27.36 -3.99
N ILE A 228 -12.44 -27.09 -2.94
CA ILE A 228 -12.94 -26.98 -1.58
C ILE A 228 -13.65 -25.63 -1.40
N MET A 229 -14.89 -25.68 -0.94
CA MET A 229 -15.75 -24.52 -0.68
C MET A 229 -16.11 -24.43 0.81
N GLY A 230 -17.00 -23.48 1.14
CA GLY A 230 -17.41 -23.21 2.52
C GLY A 230 -17.98 -24.41 3.26
N HIS A 231 -18.06 -24.28 4.58
CA HIS A 231 -18.69 -25.27 5.46
C HIS A 231 -20.14 -25.56 5.03
N SER A 232 -20.52 -26.83 4.97
CA SER A 232 -21.80 -27.27 4.37
C SER A 232 -23.05 -26.68 5.03
N GLN A 233 -22.99 -26.37 6.33
CA GLN A 233 -24.14 -25.86 7.10
C GLN A 233 -24.12 -24.36 7.34
N THR A 234 -22.93 -23.77 7.48
CA THR A 234 -22.78 -22.36 7.93
C THR A 234 -22.31 -21.45 6.80
N GLY A 235 -21.83 -22.04 5.71
CA GLY A 235 -21.27 -21.35 4.56
C GLY A 235 -19.93 -20.67 4.82
N ILE A 236 -19.38 -20.78 6.04
CA ILE A 236 -18.14 -20.13 6.44
C ILE A 236 -17.03 -20.47 5.44
N ASN A 237 -16.46 -19.42 4.83
CA ASN A 237 -15.44 -19.50 3.81
C ASN A 237 -14.52 -18.27 3.84
N SER A 238 -13.23 -18.45 4.13
CA SER A 238 -12.24 -17.37 4.14
C SER A 238 -11.48 -17.22 2.82
N ASN A 239 -11.68 -18.12 1.86
CA ASN A 239 -10.93 -18.16 0.62
C ASN A 239 -11.53 -17.21 -0.44
N PHE A 240 -11.59 -15.92 -0.11
CA PHE A 240 -12.11 -14.86 -1.00
C PHE A 240 -11.23 -14.59 -2.22
N GLN A 241 -10.00 -15.09 -2.21
CA GLN A 241 -9.07 -15.04 -3.33
C GLN A 241 -9.24 -16.21 -4.30
N ASP A 242 -10.15 -17.16 -4.01
CA ASP A 242 -10.49 -18.23 -4.95
C ASP A 242 -11.07 -17.66 -6.25
N ALA A 243 -10.67 -18.26 -7.38
CA ALA A 243 -11.10 -17.85 -8.70
C ALA A 243 -12.63 -17.86 -8.88
N LEU A 244 -13.33 -18.81 -8.26
CA LEU A 244 -14.78 -18.88 -8.29
C LEU A 244 -15.39 -17.71 -7.50
N CYS A 245 -14.92 -17.46 -6.27
CA CYS A 245 -15.39 -16.34 -5.46
C CYS A 245 -15.23 -14.99 -6.18
N ILE A 246 -14.06 -14.77 -6.80
CA ILE A 246 -13.76 -13.59 -7.62
C ILE A 246 -14.71 -13.48 -8.81
N LEU A 247 -14.95 -14.58 -9.53
CA LEU A 247 -15.88 -14.65 -10.67
C LEU A 247 -17.31 -14.31 -10.25
N LEU A 248 -17.82 -14.93 -9.19
CA LEU A 248 -19.18 -14.68 -8.68
C LEU A 248 -19.36 -13.22 -8.27
N LYS A 249 -18.37 -12.64 -7.57
CA LYS A 249 -18.37 -11.21 -7.22
C LYS A 249 -18.38 -10.31 -8.45
N GLY A 250 -17.60 -10.67 -9.47
CA GLY A 250 -17.59 -9.99 -10.77
C GLY A 250 -18.96 -10.02 -11.45
N CYS A 251 -19.59 -11.20 -11.50
CA CYS A 251 -20.90 -11.38 -12.13
C CYS A 251 -21.96 -10.50 -11.47
N ILE A 252 -22.03 -10.52 -10.13
CA ILE A 252 -22.96 -9.70 -9.34
C ILE A 252 -22.73 -8.21 -9.59
N LYS A 253 -21.46 -7.77 -9.63
CA LYS A 253 -21.12 -6.36 -9.80
C LYS A 253 -21.41 -5.84 -11.21
N LEU A 254 -21.19 -6.67 -12.24
CA LEU A 254 -21.52 -6.36 -13.63
C LEU A 254 -22.99 -6.56 -13.97
N LYS A 255 -23.74 -7.25 -13.11
CA LYS A 255 -25.09 -7.77 -13.39
C LYS A 255 -25.14 -8.65 -14.64
N LYS A 256 -24.02 -9.30 -14.96
CA LYS A 256 -23.87 -10.17 -16.12
C LYS A 256 -23.29 -11.50 -15.68
N PHE A 257 -23.76 -12.58 -16.27
CA PHE A 257 -23.31 -13.92 -15.98
C PHE A 257 -22.96 -14.63 -17.29
N PRO A 258 -21.73 -15.10 -17.47
CA PRO A 258 -21.33 -15.77 -18.70
C PRO A 258 -22.05 -17.12 -18.83
N ILE A 259 -22.55 -17.42 -20.02
CA ILE A 259 -23.04 -18.75 -20.38
C ILE A 259 -21.80 -19.67 -20.46
N ILE A 260 -21.76 -20.66 -19.58
CA ILE A 260 -20.66 -21.61 -19.46
C ILE A 260 -21.23 -23.02 -19.53
N GLU A 261 -20.70 -23.82 -20.46
CA GLU A 261 -21.22 -25.16 -20.77
C GLU A 261 -20.50 -26.29 -20.01
N THR A 262 -19.52 -25.97 -19.16
CA THR A 262 -18.75 -26.96 -18.39
C THR A 262 -19.27 -27.06 -16.97
N ASP A 263 -19.38 -28.26 -16.42
CA ASP A 263 -19.77 -28.41 -15.03
C ASP A 263 -18.63 -28.11 -14.03
N LEU A 264 -19.04 -27.89 -12.78
CA LEU A 264 -18.15 -27.59 -11.66
C LEU A 264 -18.32 -28.65 -10.56
N ASN A 265 -17.21 -29.25 -10.14
CA ASN A 265 -17.21 -30.16 -8.99
C ASN A 265 -16.68 -29.43 -7.75
N LEU A 266 -17.52 -29.35 -6.72
CA LEU A 266 -17.23 -28.65 -5.47
C LEU A 266 -17.43 -29.60 -4.29
N VAL A 267 -16.60 -29.45 -3.25
CA VAL A 267 -16.75 -30.20 -2.00
C VAL A 267 -16.70 -29.26 -0.80
N PRO A 268 -17.60 -29.40 0.19
CA PRO A 268 -17.54 -28.65 1.43
C PRO A 268 -16.30 -28.98 2.26
N VAL A 269 -15.71 -27.99 2.91
CA VAL A 269 -14.47 -28.16 3.71
C VAL A 269 -14.62 -29.16 4.85
N ASP A 270 -15.79 -29.21 5.49
CA ASP A 270 -16.12 -30.13 6.57
C ASP A 270 -16.20 -31.59 6.11
N TYR A 271 -16.75 -31.84 4.92
CA TYR A 271 -16.71 -33.18 4.33
C TYR A 271 -15.26 -33.61 4.07
N VAL A 272 -14.44 -32.72 3.48
CA VAL A 272 -13.04 -33.05 3.16
C VAL A 272 -12.25 -33.33 4.43
N SER A 273 -12.37 -32.50 5.48
CA SER A 273 -11.65 -32.75 6.73
C SER A 273 -12.07 -34.04 7.41
N GLN A 274 -13.38 -34.30 7.51
CA GLN A 274 -13.92 -35.53 8.09
C GLN A 274 -13.47 -36.77 7.29
N ALA A 275 -13.56 -36.72 5.97
CA ALA A 275 -13.17 -37.83 5.10
C ALA A 275 -11.67 -38.13 5.23
N VAL A 276 -10.81 -37.11 5.16
CA VAL A 276 -9.36 -37.28 5.30
C VAL A 276 -9.02 -37.94 6.63
N VAL A 277 -9.53 -37.41 7.75
CA VAL A 277 -9.22 -37.92 9.10
C VAL A 277 -9.85 -39.29 9.36
N HIS A 278 -11.02 -39.58 8.80
CA HIS A 278 -11.60 -40.91 8.94
C HIS A 278 -10.81 -41.95 8.16
N LEU A 279 -10.54 -41.69 6.88
CA LEU A 279 -9.83 -42.60 5.99
C LEU A 279 -8.39 -42.84 6.44
N SER A 280 -7.73 -41.83 7.02
CA SER A 280 -6.37 -41.96 7.55
C SER A 280 -6.26 -42.94 8.72
N LEU A 281 -7.35 -43.15 9.48
CA LEU A 281 -7.40 -44.07 10.61
C LEU A 281 -7.69 -45.53 10.20
N LEU A 282 -7.89 -45.80 8.91
CA LEU A 282 -8.21 -47.13 8.39
C LEU A 282 -6.95 -47.82 7.85
N ASP A 283 -6.34 -48.70 8.64
CA ASP A 283 -5.13 -49.46 8.27
C ASP A 283 -5.21 -50.14 6.90
N LYS A 284 -6.38 -50.65 6.52
CA LYS A 284 -6.61 -51.37 5.25
C LYS A 284 -6.40 -50.51 4.00
N TYR A 285 -6.43 -49.19 4.13
CA TYR A 285 -6.23 -48.25 3.02
C TYR A 285 -4.89 -47.51 3.10
N SER A 286 -3.93 -48.04 3.85
CA SER A 286 -2.54 -47.58 3.74
C SER A 286 -2.05 -47.67 2.29
N ASN A 287 -1.28 -46.68 1.83
CA ASN A 287 -0.81 -46.57 0.45
C ASN A 287 -1.88 -46.31 -0.62
N GLN A 288 -3.10 -45.96 -0.22
CA GLN A 288 -4.15 -45.63 -1.18
C GLN A 288 -4.21 -44.15 -1.52
N THR A 289 -4.72 -43.90 -2.72
CA THR A 289 -5.10 -42.57 -3.17
C THR A 289 -6.62 -42.45 -3.16
N PHE A 290 -7.12 -41.28 -2.79
CA PHE A 290 -8.55 -41.02 -2.65
C PHE A 290 -8.95 -39.81 -3.49
N HIS A 291 -9.99 -39.95 -4.28
CA HIS A 291 -10.66 -38.82 -4.90
C HIS A 291 -11.79 -38.35 -3.99
N LEU A 292 -11.69 -37.12 -3.50
CA LEU A 292 -12.72 -36.50 -2.67
C LEU A 292 -13.50 -35.51 -3.55
N THR A 293 -14.39 -36.07 -4.35
CA THR A 293 -15.21 -35.31 -5.30
C THR A 293 -16.69 -35.52 -5.02
N ASN A 294 -17.51 -34.57 -5.47
CA ASN A 294 -18.95 -34.75 -5.42
C ASN A 294 -19.41 -35.71 -6.52
N SER A 295 -20.39 -36.57 -6.25
CA SER A 295 -20.98 -37.46 -7.25
C SER A 295 -21.86 -36.72 -8.26
N GLN A 296 -22.37 -35.55 -7.88
CA GLN A 296 -23.09 -34.64 -8.77
C GLN A 296 -22.27 -33.40 -9.03
N GLN A 297 -22.05 -33.08 -10.30
CA GLN A 297 -21.46 -31.81 -10.70
C GLN A 297 -22.57 -30.76 -10.81
N ILE A 298 -22.25 -29.53 -10.46
CA ILE A 298 -23.21 -28.43 -10.56
C ILE A 298 -23.02 -27.68 -11.88
N ASN A 299 -24.13 -27.38 -12.54
CA ASN A 299 -24.11 -26.59 -13.76
C ASN A 299 -24.04 -25.09 -13.44
N TRP A 300 -23.44 -24.30 -14.32
CA TRP A 300 -23.41 -22.84 -14.17
C TRP A 300 -24.81 -22.21 -14.22
N HIS A 301 -25.77 -22.87 -14.85
CA HIS A 301 -27.17 -22.46 -14.80
C HIS A 301 -27.73 -22.47 -13.38
N ASP A 302 -27.40 -23.48 -12.57
CA ASP A 302 -27.87 -23.57 -11.19
C ASP A 302 -27.28 -22.46 -10.32
N TRP A 303 -26.02 -22.09 -10.57
CA TRP A 303 -25.39 -20.92 -9.94
C TRP A 303 -26.08 -19.62 -10.33
N PHE A 304 -26.39 -19.43 -11.61
CA PHE A 304 -27.14 -18.27 -12.08
C PHE A 304 -28.51 -18.20 -11.38
N ASP A 305 -29.28 -19.29 -11.40
CA ASP A 305 -30.62 -19.33 -10.82
C ASP A 305 -30.59 -19.11 -9.29
N ALA A 306 -29.59 -19.67 -8.61
CA ALA A 306 -29.40 -19.46 -7.19
C ALA A 306 -29.09 -18.00 -6.86
N ILE A 307 -28.19 -17.35 -7.61
CA ILE A 307 -27.80 -15.95 -7.37
C ILE A 307 -28.95 -15.00 -7.71
N ASP A 308 -29.63 -15.23 -8.83
CA ASP A 308 -30.77 -14.41 -9.27
C ASP A 308 -31.93 -14.50 -8.28
N SER A 309 -32.33 -15.72 -7.89
CA SER A 309 -33.39 -15.93 -6.89
C SER A 309 -33.00 -15.51 -5.47
N PHE A 310 -31.71 -15.45 -5.16
CA PHE A 310 -31.22 -14.90 -3.88
C PHE A 310 -31.38 -13.37 -3.81
N GLY A 311 -31.53 -12.70 -4.95
CA GLY A 311 -31.86 -11.27 -5.03
C GLY A 311 -30.85 -10.42 -5.80
N TYR A 312 -29.81 -11.01 -6.39
CA TYR A 312 -28.87 -10.30 -7.26
C TYR A 312 -29.30 -10.49 -8.72
N PRO A 313 -30.01 -9.52 -9.34
CA PRO A 313 -30.50 -9.70 -10.69
C PRO A 313 -29.34 -9.80 -11.68
N LEU A 314 -29.34 -10.84 -12.51
CA LEU A 314 -28.28 -11.12 -13.49
C LEU A 314 -28.83 -11.26 -14.91
N GLN A 315 -28.07 -10.79 -15.89
CA GLN A 315 -28.33 -11.05 -17.30
C GLN A 315 -27.35 -12.13 -17.82
N LYS A 316 -27.86 -13.21 -18.43
CA LYS A 316 -27.03 -14.17 -19.16
C LYS A 316 -26.44 -13.52 -20.41
N VAL A 317 -25.15 -13.69 -20.64
CA VAL A 317 -24.43 -13.20 -21.82
C VAL A 317 -23.47 -14.27 -22.36
N SER A 318 -23.07 -14.17 -23.63
CA SER A 318 -22.05 -15.08 -24.16
C SER A 318 -20.71 -14.91 -23.41
N TYR A 319 -19.87 -15.95 -23.43
CA TYR A 319 -18.56 -15.89 -22.77
C TYR A 319 -17.69 -14.75 -23.35
N ASP A 320 -17.69 -14.58 -24.68
CA ASP A 320 -16.95 -13.52 -25.35
C ASP A 320 -17.49 -12.13 -25.00
N ASP A 321 -18.81 -11.95 -24.97
CA ASP A 321 -19.42 -10.69 -24.53
C ASP A 321 -19.10 -10.37 -23.07
N PHE A 322 -18.97 -11.40 -22.23
CA PHE A 322 -18.56 -11.23 -20.85
C PHE A 322 -17.10 -10.78 -20.75
N LEU A 323 -16.19 -11.37 -21.53
CA LEU A 323 -14.79 -10.94 -21.62
C LEU A 323 -14.66 -9.51 -22.15
N VAL A 324 -15.41 -9.16 -23.19
CA VAL A 324 -15.48 -7.78 -23.70
C VAL A 324 -16.00 -6.86 -22.60
N THR A 325 -17.06 -7.24 -21.88
CA THR A 325 -17.58 -6.43 -20.77
C THR A 325 -16.56 -6.24 -19.66
N ILE A 326 -15.80 -7.28 -19.30
CA ILE A 326 -14.72 -7.17 -18.30
C ILE A 326 -13.60 -6.28 -18.83
N GLY A 327 -13.23 -6.41 -20.09
CA GLY A 327 -12.22 -5.57 -20.75
C GLY A 327 -12.64 -4.10 -20.76
N ASP A 328 -13.86 -3.81 -21.20
CA ASP A 328 -14.45 -2.47 -21.21
C ASP A 328 -14.53 -1.89 -19.79
N TYR A 329 -14.97 -2.70 -18.82
CA TYR A 329 -15.06 -2.27 -17.43
C TYR A 329 -13.67 -2.05 -16.83
N ALA A 330 -12.70 -2.93 -17.07
CA ALA A 330 -11.32 -2.78 -16.60
C ALA A 330 -10.65 -1.55 -17.22
N THR A 331 -10.92 -1.26 -18.49
CA THR A 331 -10.49 -0.02 -19.16
C THR A 331 -11.16 1.20 -18.54
N LYS A 332 -12.46 1.12 -18.24
CA LYS A 332 -13.23 2.23 -17.66
C LYS A 332 -12.94 2.46 -16.17
N TYR A 333 -12.55 1.42 -15.43
CA TYR A 333 -12.30 1.44 -13.99
C TYR A 333 -10.99 0.69 -13.63
N PRO A 334 -9.83 1.20 -14.05
CA PRO A 334 -8.55 0.47 -13.98
C PRO A 334 -7.98 0.23 -12.57
N HIS A 335 -8.57 0.83 -11.54
CA HIS A 335 -8.18 0.63 -10.12
C HIS A 335 -9.03 -0.40 -9.40
N ASP A 336 -10.07 -0.90 -10.07
CA ASP A 336 -10.92 -1.93 -9.54
C ASP A 336 -10.23 -3.28 -9.74
N ASN A 337 -9.42 -3.66 -8.74
CA ASN A 337 -8.60 -4.86 -8.75
C ASN A 337 -9.38 -6.16 -9.01
N LEU A 338 -10.71 -6.13 -8.83
CA LEU A 338 -11.58 -7.24 -9.17
C LEU A 338 -11.49 -7.58 -10.67
N TYR A 339 -11.49 -6.58 -11.55
CA TYR A 339 -11.58 -6.80 -12.99
C TYR A 339 -10.23 -7.07 -13.64
N SER A 340 -9.15 -6.50 -13.11
CA SER A 340 -7.80 -6.93 -13.48
C SER A 340 -7.54 -8.39 -13.06
N SER A 341 -8.03 -8.80 -11.89
CA SER A 341 -7.98 -10.19 -11.44
C SER A 341 -8.83 -11.10 -12.33
N LEU A 342 -10.05 -10.70 -12.70
CA LEU A 342 -10.90 -11.44 -13.64
C LEU A 342 -10.26 -11.55 -15.02
N LEU A 343 -9.70 -10.46 -15.56
CA LEU A 343 -9.06 -10.46 -16.86
C LEU A 343 -7.82 -11.36 -16.84
N LEU A 344 -7.01 -11.34 -15.76
CA LEU A 344 -5.88 -12.26 -15.61
C LEU A 344 -6.31 -13.72 -15.46
N LEU A 345 -7.38 -13.99 -14.70
CA LEU A 345 -7.97 -15.32 -14.54
C LEU A 345 -8.52 -15.88 -15.86
N LEU A 346 -9.10 -15.01 -16.69
CA LEU A 346 -9.87 -15.42 -17.87
C LEU A 346 -9.13 -15.25 -19.20
N SER A 347 -8.01 -14.53 -19.24
CA SER A 347 -7.20 -14.28 -20.46
C SER A 347 -6.27 -15.44 -20.86
N SER A 348 -6.18 -16.48 -20.04
CA SER A 348 -5.43 -17.70 -20.41
C SER A 348 -6.27 -18.60 -21.31
N SER A 349 -5.68 -19.28 -22.29
CA SER A 349 -6.35 -20.29 -23.13
C SER A 349 -6.76 -21.57 -22.38
N ASP A 350 -6.60 -21.58 -21.06
CA ASP A 350 -6.76 -22.74 -20.18
C ASP A 350 -7.57 -22.37 -18.92
N THR A 351 -8.68 -21.65 -19.14
CA THR A 351 -9.60 -21.27 -18.06
C THR A 351 -10.36 -22.48 -17.52
N PHE A 352 -10.68 -22.46 -16.23
CA PHE A 352 -11.50 -23.49 -15.58
C PHE A 352 -12.97 -23.54 -16.07
N LEU A 353 -13.32 -22.68 -17.03
CA LEU A 353 -14.66 -22.41 -17.54
C LEU A 353 -14.93 -23.00 -18.93
N THR A 354 -13.91 -23.27 -19.73
CA THR A 354 -14.11 -23.55 -21.17
C THR A 354 -13.81 -25.00 -21.55
N LYS A 355 -13.03 -25.71 -20.74
CA LYS A 355 -12.68 -27.12 -21.00
C LYS A 355 -13.51 -28.06 -20.14
N LYS A 356 -14.06 -29.10 -20.79
CA LYS A 356 -14.61 -30.26 -20.09
C LYS A 356 -13.55 -30.79 -19.12
N LYS A 357 -13.97 -31.29 -17.97
CA LYS A 357 -13.09 -31.87 -16.96
C LYS A 357 -13.26 -33.38 -16.95
N PRO A 358 -12.22 -34.15 -16.59
CA PRO A 358 -12.37 -35.58 -16.36
C PRO A 358 -13.36 -35.84 -15.23
N GLU A 359 -14.10 -36.93 -15.36
CA GLU A 359 -14.81 -37.53 -14.23
C GLU A 359 -13.81 -38.31 -13.38
N PHE A 360 -14.11 -38.44 -12.09
CA PHE A 360 -13.23 -39.12 -11.14
C PHE A 360 -13.99 -40.25 -10.48
N ASP A 361 -13.40 -41.44 -10.51
CA ASP A 361 -13.86 -42.55 -9.67
C ASP A 361 -13.56 -42.23 -8.20
N THR A 362 -14.46 -42.61 -7.30
CA THR A 362 -14.36 -42.40 -5.85
C THR A 362 -14.50 -43.73 -5.08
N HIS A 363 -14.20 -44.86 -5.72
CA HIS A 363 -14.40 -46.21 -5.19
C HIS A 363 -13.84 -46.41 -3.77
N TYR A 364 -12.55 -46.11 -3.52
CA TYR A 364 -11.92 -46.26 -2.22
C TYR A 364 -12.45 -45.26 -1.21
N ALA A 365 -12.72 -44.02 -1.62
CA ALA A 365 -13.33 -43.02 -0.74
C ALA A 365 -14.72 -43.49 -0.25
N LEU A 366 -15.59 -43.94 -1.16
CA LEU A 366 -16.91 -44.46 -0.82
C LEU A 366 -16.83 -45.74 0.02
N ALA A 367 -15.96 -46.68 -0.35
CA ALA A 367 -15.77 -47.92 0.41
C ALA A 367 -15.19 -47.67 1.82
N GLY A 368 -14.41 -46.60 2.00
CA GLY A 368 -13.86 -46.23 3.30
C GLY A 368 -14.81 -45.43 4.18
N LEU A 369 -15.75 -44.68 3.59
CA LEU A 369 -16.77 -43.93 4.33
C LEU A 369 -18.09 -44.72 4.51
N ALA A 370 -18.20 -45.90 3.88
CA ALA A 370 -19.37 -46.76 3.97
C ALA A 370 -19.74 -47.09 5.43
N GLY A 371 -20.99 -46.85 5.80
CA GLY A 371 -21.51 -47.10 7.15
C GLY A 371 -21.20 -45.99 8.17
N THR A 372 -20.57 -44.88 7.75
CA THR A 372 -20.36 -43.70 8.60
C THR A 372 -21.44 -42.64 8.36
N SER A 373 -21.48 -41.62 9.23
CA SER A 373 -22.29 -40.41 9.00
C SER A 373 -21.64 -39.40 8.04
N ILE A 374 -20.44 -39.68 7.54
CA ILE A 374 -19.67 -38.76 6.70
C ILE A 374 -20.13 -38.95 5.25
N ILE A 375 -20.99 -38.03 4.80
CA ILE A 375 -21.58 -38.06 3.47
C ILE A 375 -21.23 -36.74 2.78
N CYS A 376 -20.73 -36.80 1.55
CA CYS A 376 -20.53 -35.60 0.75
C CYS A 376 -21.89 -34.94 0.48
N PRO A 377 -22.14 -33.70 0.95
CA PRO A 377 -23.40 -33.02 0.68
C PRO A 377 -23.58 -32.81 -0.82
N LEU A 378 -24.81 -32.92 -1.31
CA LEU A 378 -25.12 -32.53 -2.68
C LEU A 378 -24.88 -31.02 -2.84
N VAL A 379 -24.26 -30.62 -3.94
CA VAL A 379 -24.11 -29.19 -4.28
C VAL A 379 -25.37 -28.76 -5.01
N ASP A 380 -26.41 -28.52 -4.23
CA ASP A 380 -27.72 -28.09 -4.69
C ASP A 380 -27.94 -26.58 -4.45
N LYS A 381 -29.10 -26.08 -4.87
CA LYS A 381 -29.49 -24.69 -4.64
C LYS A 381 -29.43 -24.30 -3.17
N LYS A 382 -29.75 -25.22 -2.24
CA LYS A 382 -29.74 -24.94 -0.80
C LYS A 382 -28.32 -24.68 -0.32
N LEU A 383 -27.36 -25.53 -0.68
CA LEU A 383 -25.96 -25.36 -0.30
C LEU A 383 -25.37 -24.07 -0.92
N ILE A 384 -25.69 -23.77 -2.18
CA ILE A 384 -25.29 -22.51 -2.80
C ILE A 384 -25.87 -21.33 -2.02
N THR A 385 -27.16 -21.36 -1.69
CA THR A 385 -27.80 -20.30 -0.89
C THR A 385 -27.09 -20.12 0.45
N THR A 386 -26.72 -21.20 1.15
CA THR A 386 -25.91 -21.12 2.38
C THR A 386 -24.58 -20.39 2.15
N TYR A 387 -23.89 -20.63 1.02
CA TYR A 387 -22.68 -19.87 0.66
C TYR A 387 -22.97 -18.41 0.35
N LEU A 388 -24.03 -18.11 -0.41
CA LEU A 388 -24.45 -16.74 -0.74
C LEU A 388 -24.84 -15.95 0.52
N GLU A 389 -25.52 -16.59 1.48
CA GLU A 389 -25.86 -16.01 2.78
C GLU A 389 -24.61 -15.63 3.56
N TYR A 390 -23.63 -16.53 3.63
CA TYR A 390 -22.36 -16.22 4.26
C TYR A 390 -21.62 -15.09 3.54
N PHE A 391 -21.56 -15.09 2.21
CA PHE A 391 -20.94 -14.00 1.44
C PHE A 391 -21.64 -12.66 1.62
N ARG A 392 -22.97 -12.66 1.77
CA ARG A 392 -23.75 -11.45 2.09
C ARG A 392 -23.50 -10.99 3.52
N HIS A 393 -23.54 -11.88 4.50
CA HIS A 393 -23.33 -11.56 5.91
C HIS A 393 -21.89 -11.10 6.20
N SER A 394 -20.90 -11.65 5.51
CA SER A 394 -19.50 -11.22 5.63
C SER A 394 -19.20 -9.90 4.91
N GLY A 395 -20.17 -9.32 4.18
CA GLY A 395 -19.97 -8.10 3.39
C GLY A 395 -19.17 -8.32 2.09
N TYR A 396 -18.88 -9.58 1.73
CA TYR A 396 -18.17 -9.91 0.49
C TYR A 396 -19.01 -9.58 -0.75
N PHE A 397 -20.31 -9.84 -0.68
CA PHE A 397 -21.32 -9.42 -1.67
C PHE A 397 -22.10 -8.18 -1.20
N PRO A 398 -22.55 -7.33 -2.14
CA PRO A 398 -23.26 -6.10 -1.80
C PRO A 398 -24.58 -6.41 -1.07
N THR A 399 -25.01 -5.53 -0.17
CA THR A 399 -26.31 -5.69 0.49
C THR A 399 -27.45 -5.55 -0.52
N LEU A 400 -28.41 -6.47 -0.44
CA LEU A 400 -29.62 -6.43 -1.26
C LEU A 400 -30.52 -5.26 -0.81
N PRO A 401 -31.16 -4.53 -1.74
CA PRO A 401 -32.16 -3.53 -1.37
C PRO A 401 -33.30 -4.23 -0.61
N GLU A 402 -33.63 -3.75 0.58
CA GLU A 402 -34.65 -4.35 1.45
C GLU A 402 -36.01 -4.41 0.71
N LYS A 403 -36.50 -5.62 0.37
CA LYS A 403 -37.94 -5.87 0.37
C LYS A 403 -38.35 -6.06 1.83
N SER A 404 -39.28 -5.22 2.27
CA SER A 404 -39.80 -5.11 3.63
C SER A 404 -40.11 -6.46 4.31
N VAL A 405 -39.26 -6.91 5.24
CA VAL A 405 -39.66 -7.81 6.34
C VAL A 405 -38.78 -7.51 7.56
N ASN A 406 -39.44 -7.43 8.72
CA ASN A 406 -38.94 -6.97 10.02
C ASN A 406 -37.78 -7.79 10.63
N SER A 407 -36.74 -7.03 10.99
CA SER A 407 -35.89 -7.10 12.20
C SER A 407 -35.39 -8.45 12.74
N THR A 408 -34.06 -8.62 12.76
CA THR A 408 -33.28 -8.70 14.02
C THR A 408 -31.88 -8.07 13.86
N LYS A 409 -31.48 -7.36 14.91
CA LYS A 409 -30.49 -6.28 15.02
C LYS A 409 -29.07 -6.59 14.52
N THR A 410 -28.67 -5.94 13.43
CA THR A 410 -27.29 -5.47 13.21
C THR A 410 -27.11 -4.17 14.01
N PRO A 411 -25.97 -3.92 14.69
CA PRO A 411 -25.74 -2.67 15.41
C PRO A 411 -25.90 -1.46 14.49
N ALA A 412 -26.59 -0.42 14.99
CA ALA A 412 -26.95 0.80 14.26
C ALA A 412 -25.76 1.52 13.59
N PHE A 413 -24.53 1.18 13.99
CA PHE A 413 -23.28 1.75 13.54
C PHE A 413 -22.95 1.50 12.05
N TRP A 414 -23.09 0.25 11.57
CA TRP A 414 -22.69 -0.11 10.20
C TRP A 414 -23.67 0.36 9.13
N LYS A 415 -24.95 0.59 9.51
CA LYS A 415 -25.98 1.15 8.63
C LYS A 415 -25.72 2.63 8.32
N ALA A 416 -25.04 3.37 9.21
CA ALA A 416 -24.70 4.77 8.99
C ALA A 416 -23.50 4.96 8.04
N ILE A 417 -22.47 4.10 8.13
CA ILE A 417 -21.22 4.23 7.36
C ILE A 417 -21.40 3.78 5.90
N THR A 418 -22.16 2.71 5.66
CA THR A 418 -22.36 2.17 4.30
C THR A 418 -23.36 2.97 3.45
N THR A 419 -24.17 3.82 4.09
CA THR A 419 -25.21 4.61 3.39
C THR A 419 -24.69 5.97 2.90
N SER A 420 -23.57 6.50 3.45
CA SER A 420 -23.03 7.80 3.02
C SER A 420 -21.89 7.75 1.99
N ILE A 421 -21.42 6.57 1.57
CA ILE A 421 -20.31 6.41 0.61
C ILE A 421 -20.74 5.52 -0.56
N LYS A 422 -21.82 5.91 -1.26
CA LYS A 422 -22.13 5.42 -2.61
C LYS A 422 -21.87 6.55 -3.60
N SER A 423 -20.62 6.77 -3.97
CA SER A 423 -20.25 7.76 -4.99
C SER A 423 -19.53 7.10 -6.17
N LYS A 424 -19.89 7.61 -7.35
CA LYS A 424 -19.34 7.22 -8.65
C LYS A 424 -17.90 7.77 -8.74
N ASN A 425 -16.88 6.90 -8.83
CA ASN A 425 -15.51 7.32 -9.13
C ASN A 425 -15.49 8.21 -10.41
N GLN A 426 -15.26 9.51 -10.25
CA GLN A 426 -15.16 10.48 -11.33
C GLN A 426 -13.72 10.56 -11.86
N ALA A 427 -13.12 9.45 -12.29
CA ALA A 427 -11.82 9.51 -12.95
C ALA A 427 -11.97 10.06 -14.38
N PHE A 428 -11.17 11.06 -14.76
CA PHE A 428 -11.14 11.61 -16.12
C PHE A 428 -10.14 10.88 -17.01
N ALA A 429 -10.48 10.72 -18.30
CA ALA A 429 -9.58 10.16 -19.29
C ALA A 429 -8.53 11.19 -19.69
N ILE A 430 -7.26 10.78 -19.78
CA ILE A 430 -6.16 11.64 -20.23
C ILE A 430 -6.00 11.44 -21.74
N GLN A 431 -6.06 12.53 -22.50
CA GLN A 431 -5.92 12.51 -23.95
C GLN A 431 -4.63 13.22 -24.38
N PRO A 432 -3.90 12.71 -25.38
CA PRO A 432 -2.78 13.43 -25.98
C PRO A 432 -3.22 14.78 -26.54
N VAL A 433 -2.39 15.80 -26.33
CA VAL A 433 -2.66 17.19 -26.69
C VAL A 433 -1.65 17.68 -27.74
N PRO A 434 -2.05 18.42 -28.77
CA PRO A 434 -1.11 19.04 -29.70
C PRO A 434 -0.10 19.94 -28.97
N ARG A 435 1.20 19.88 -29.31
CA ARG A 435 2.27 20.69 -28.68
C ARG A 435 2.42 22.09 -29.26
N ASN A 436 1.63 22.44 -30.28
CA ASN A 436 1.66 23.71 -30.99
C ASN A 436 0.71 24.78 -30.40
N GLN A 437 0.22 24.57 -29.17
CA GLN A 437 -0.69 25.47 -28.48
C GLN A 437 -0.13 25.89 -27.12
N ASN A 438 -0.78 26.85 -26.46
CA ASN A 438 -0.45 27.20 -25.08
C ASN A 438 -0.84 26.05 -24.14
N LEU A 439 0.17 25.41 -23.55
CA LEU A 439 -0.01 24.25 -22.68
C LEU A 439 -0.11 24.71 -21.22
N PRO A 440 -1.24 24.52 -20.53
CA PRO A 440 -1.41 25.03 -19.17
C PRO A 440 -0.62 24.20 -18.15
N LEU A 441 -0.28 24.82 -17.03
CA LEU A 441 0.21 24.12 -15.84
C LEU A 441 -0.93 23.31 -15.21
N SER A 442 -0.61 22.20 -14.54
CA SER A 442 -1.56 21.59 -13.60
C SER A 442 -1.83 22.54 -12.43
N PHE A 443 -2.90 22.33 -11.65
CA PHE A 443 -3.17 23.19 -10.49
C PHE A 443 -2.03 23.12 -9.45
N ALA A 444 -1.39 21.96 -9.31
CA ALA A 444 -0.28 21.76 -8.40
C ALA A 444 0.99 22.48 -8.89
N GLN A 445 1.26 22.43 -10.19
CA GLN A 445 2.37 23.19 -10.79
C GLN A 445 2.15 24.69 -10.69
N GLU A 446 0.94 25.19 -10.98
CA GLU A 446 0.63 26.62 -10.91
C GLU A 446 0.88 27.18 -9.50
N ARG A 447 0.54 26.41 -8.46
CA ARG A 447 0.85 26.77 -7.07
C ARG A 447 2.36 26.92 -6.83
N LEU A 448 3.16 25.93 -7.21
CA LEU A 448 4.62 25.99 -7.01
C LEU A 448 5.25 27.11 -7.83
N TRP A 449 4.78 27.32 -9.05
CA TRP A 449 5.18 28.44 -9.89
C TRP A 449 4.86 29.77 -9.22
N LEU A 450 3.67 29.94 -8.65
CA LEU A 450 3.30 31.15 -7.92
C LEU A 450 4.19 31.39 -6.69
N ILE A 451 4.49 30.33 -5.92
CA ILE A 451 5.38 30.43 -4.76
C ILE A 451 6.78 30.88 -5.19
N ASP A 452 7.33 30.27 -6.24
CA ASP A 452 8.62 30.67 -6.81
C ASP A 452 8.62 32.13 -7.30
N ARG A 453 7.52 32.62 -7.87
CA ARG A 453 7.39 34.03 -8.26
C ARG A 453 7.33 34.99 -7.07
N LEU A 454 6.90 34.53 -5.90
CA LEU A 454 6.80 35.34 -4.67
C LEU A 454 8.12 35.39 -3.91
N ASP A 455 8.91 34.31 -3.95
CA ASP A 455 10.23 34.23 -3.34
C ASP A 455 11.26 33.62 -4.32
N PRO A 456 11.61 34.36 -5.39
CA PRO A 456 12.50 33.85 -6.43
C PRO A 456 13.86 33.46 -5.85
N GLY A 457 14.34 32.28 -6.24
CA GLY A 457 15.64 31.79 -5.79
C GLY A 457 15.62 31.06 -4.44
N ASN A 458 14.45 30.75 -3.89
CA ASN A 458 14.34 29.93 -2.67
C ASN A 458 14.49 28.42 -3.00
N PRO A 459 15.51 27.72 -2.45
CA PRO A 459 15.76 26.31 -2.72
C PRO A 459 14.85 25.35 -1.94
N VAL A 460 13.87 25.83 -1.17
CA VAL A 460 12.98 25.00 -0.32
C VAL A 460 12.20 23.95 -1.12
N HIS A 461 12.02 24.17 -2.43
CA HIS A 461 11.37 23.24 -3.35
C HIS A 461 12.34 22.39 -4.18
N ASN A 462 13.62 22.36 -3.83
CA ASN A 462 14.58 21.45 -4.42
C ASN A 462 14.44 20.06 -3.78
N LEU A 463 14.14 19.06 -4.59
CA LEU A 463 14.21 17.66 -4.20
C LEU A 463 15.61 17.12 -4.47
N ARG A 464 16.28 16.66 -3.41
CA ARG A 464 17.64 16.10 -3.46
C ARG A 464 17.62 14.61 -3.16
N ALA A 465 18.46 13.86 -3.86
CA ALA A 465 18.72 12.45 -3.57
C ALA A 465 20.18 12.14 -3.82
N VAL A 466 20.81 11.41 -2.89
CA VAL A 466 22.20 10.99 -3.00
C VAL A 466 22.25 9.48 -2.98
N PHE A 467 22.79 8.88 -4.03
CA PHE A 467 22.93 7.43 -4.16
C PHE A 467 24.41 7.07 -4.08
N ARG A 468 24.75 6.13 -3.20
CA ARG A 468 26.07 5.50 -3.19
C ARG A 468 26.06 4.34 -4.17
N LEU A 469 27.04 4.34 -5.06
CA LEU A 469 27.29 3.33 -6.08
C LEU A 469 28.60 2.61 -5.73
N GLN A 470 28.52 1.32 -5.44
CA GLN A 470 29.66 0.48 -5.07
C GLN A 470 29.91 -0.59 -6.12
N GLY A 471 30.99 -0.45 -6.88
CA GLY A 471 31.42 -1.31 -7.98
C GLY A 471 31.89 -0.48 -9.18
N LEU A 472 32.32 -1.17 -10.23
CA LEU A 472 32.75 -0.55 -11.48
C LEU A 472 31.58 0.14 -12.19
N LEU A 473 31.83 1.33 -12.71
CA LEU A 473 30.82 2.18 -13.35
C LEU A 473 31.27 2.58 -14.77
N ASN A 474 30.41 2.35 -15.75
CA ASN A 474 30.57 2.86 -17.11
C ASN A 474 29.92 4.25 -17.18
N ILE A 475 30.72 5.30 -17.02
CA ILE A 475 30.26 6.70 -16.95
C ILE A 475 29.55 7.10 -18.26
N THR A 476 30.03 6.65 -19.42
CA THR A 476 29.41 6.94 -20.72
C THR A 476 28.01 6.32 -20.82
N ALA A 477 27.83 5.06 -20.41
CA ALA A 477 26.52 4.43 -20.39
C ALA A 477 25.57 5.09 -19.39
N LEU A 478 26.10 5.58 -18.25
CA LEU A 478 25.32 6.34 -17.28
C LEU A 478 24.83 7.67 -17.86
N GLU A 479 25.69 8.43 -18.52
CA GLU A 479 25.33 9.67 -19.19
C GLU A 479 24.29 9.45 -20.30
N GLN A 480 24.50 8.44 -21.16
CA GLN A 480 23.52 8.06 -22.18
C GLN A 480 22.15 7.69 -21.58
N SER A 481 22.15 7.03 -20.42
CA SER A 481 20.91 6.69 -19.70
C SER A 481 20.14 7.93 -19.26
N TRP A 482 20.82 8.95 -18.75
CA TRP A 482 20.20 10.21 -18.38
C TRP A 482 19.68 10.98 -19.58
N ILE A 483 20.44 11.04 -20.67
CA ILE A 483 20.02 11.67 -21.94
C ILE A 483 18.72 11.04 -22.43
N GLU A 484 18.64 9.71 -22.44
CA GLU A 484 17.43 8.99 -22.89
C GLU A 484 16.23 9.24 -21.97
N ILE A 485 16.42 9.30 -20.64
CA ILE A 485 15.35 9.64 -19.69
C ILE A 485 14.83 11.07 -19.95
N ILE A 486 15.72 12.04 -20.15
CA ILE A 486 15.37 13.44 -20.41
C ILE A 486 14.64 13.57 -21.75
N ARG A 487 15.07 12.85 -22.79
CA ARG A 487 14.37 12.79 -24.09
C ARG A 487 12.95 12.24 -23.92
N ARG A 488 12.85 11.09 -23.25
CA ARG A 488 11.64 10.28 -23.08
C ARG A 488 10.54 10.98 -22.26
N HIS A 489 10.91 11.72 -21.21
CA HIS A 489 9.97 12.42 -20.33
C HIS A 489 10.01 13.92 -20.61
N GLU A 490 9.00 14.43 -21.31
CA GLU A 490 8.92 15.86 -21.69
C GLU A 490 9.10 16.79 -20.50
N ILE A 491 8.57 16.42 -19.33
CA ILE A 491 8.59 17.26 -18.12
C ILE A 491 10.00 17.62 -17.63
N LEU A 492 11.01 16.78 -17.90
CA LEU A 492 12.39 17.03 -17.47
C LEU A 492 13.10 18.06 -18.35
N ARG A 493 12.50 18.39 -19.49
CA ARG A 493 12.93 19.40 -20.46
C ARG A 493 11.85 20.47 -20.66
N THR A 494 11.03 20.68 -19.64
CA THR A 494 9.99 21.71 -19.58
C THR A 494 10.43 22.89 -18.73
N THR A 495 10.20 24.10 -19.23
CA THR A 495 10.25 25.36 -18.49
C THR A 495 8.85 26.00 -18.38
N PHE A 496 8.72 27.03 -17.54
CA PHE A 496 7.45 27.64 -17.17
C PHE A 496 7.46 29.14 -17.44
N ASN A 497 6.85 29.53 -18.56
CA ASN A 497 6.86 30.91 -19.05
C ASN A 497 5.49 31.57 -18.96
N LEU A 498 5.45 32.90 -19.08
CA LEU A 498 4.22 33.67 -19.21
C LEU A 498 3.94 33.95 -20.69
N VAL A 499 2.79 33.51 -21.18
CA VAL A 499 2.28 33.86 -22.51
C VAL A 499 0.92 34.52 -22.32
N ASN A 500 0.78 35.76 -22.78
CA ASN A 500 -0.44 36.57 -22.60
C ASN A 500 -0.94 36.65 -21.14
N GLY A 501 0.00 36.73 -20.19
CA GLY A 501 -0.31 36.83 -18.76
C GLY A 501 -0.77 35.52 -18.10
N GLN A 502 -0.69 34.38 -18.80
CA GLN A 502 -0.99 33.05 -18.25
C GLN A 502 0.27 32.18 -18.20
N PRO A 503 0.50 31.42 -17.11
CA PRO A 503 1.64 30.51 -17.04
C PRO A 503 1.40 29.32 -17.97
N VAL A 504 2.42 28.99 -18.77
CA VAL A 504 2.40 27.88 -19.73
C VAL A 504 3.65 27.02 -19.59
N GLN A 505 3.51 25.73 -19.91
CA GLN A 505 4.60 24.77 -20.04
C GLN A 505 5.24 24.90 -21.43
N VAL A 506 6.55 25.12 -21.48
CA VAL A 506 7.34 25.20 -22.72
C VAL A 506 8.31 24.03 -22.75
N ILE A 507 8.17 23.16 -23.74
CA ILE A 507 8.93 21.90 -23.84
C ILE A 507 10.01 22.08 -24.91
N THR A 508 11.30 21.95 -24.57
CA THR A 508 12.38 22.02 -25.58
C THR A 508 12.54 20.70 -26.31
N ASN A 509 12.67 20.72 -27.64
CA ASN A 509 12.89 19.51 -28.45
C ASN A 509 14.34 19.02 -28.42
N ASP A 510 15.29 19.93 -28.15
CA ASP A 510 16.72 19.66 -28.18
C ASP A 510 17.33 19.90 -26.79
N PRO A 511 17.07 19.01 -25.80
CA PRO A 511 17.64 19.16 -24.47
C PRO A 511 19.15 18.88 -24.50
N THR A 512 19.93 19.79 -23.93
CA THR A 512 21.36 19.56 -23.66
C THR A 512 21.53 18.98 -22.26
N PHE A 513 22.25 17.87 -22.13
CA PHE A 513 22.63 17.30 -20.83
C PHE A 513 24.07 16.79 -20.89
N GLU A 514 24.83 17.09 -19.84
CA GLU A 514 26.18 16.61 -19.63
C GLU A 514 26.30 16.12 -18.18
N LEU A 515 26.84 14.92 -17.98
CA LEU A 515 27.07 14.37 -16.66
C LEU A 515 28.36 14.95 -16.05
N GLN A 516 28.19 15.96 -15.20
CA GLN A 516 29.32 16.55 -14.48
C GLN A 516 29.93 15.54 -13.49
N THR A 517 31.21 15.21 -13.70
CA THR A 517 31.98 14.35 -12.81
C THR A 517 32.96 15.20 -12.00
N ILE A 518 32.99 14.97 -10.69
CA ILE A 518 33.90 15.63 -9.75
C ILE A 518 34.79 14.55 -9.15
N ASP A 519 36.08 14.62 -9.46
CA ASP A 519 37.07 13.68 -8.95
C ASP A 519 37.53 14.09 -7.55
N LEU A 520 37.35 13.21 -6.57
CA LEU A 520 37.79 13.39 -5.19
C LEU A 520 38.83 12.33 -4.78
N GLN A 521 39.32 11.51 -5.71
CA GLN A 521 40.19 10.36 -5.42
C GLN A 521 41.54 10.75 -4.80
N GLU A 522 42.03 11.95 -5.10
CA GLU A 522 43.31 12.46 -4.58
C GLU A 522 43.20 13.02 -3.14
N LEU A 523 41.97 13.22 -2.63
CA LEU A 523 41.73 13.70 -1.27
C LEU A 523 41.81 12.54 -0.26
N SER A 524 42.26 12.83 0.96
CA SER A 524 42.16 11.86 2.05
C SER A 524 40.69 11.56 2.39
N SER A 525 40.38 10.40 3.00
CA SER A 525 38.99 10.04 3.31
C SER A 525 38.25 11.08 4.17
N SER A 526 38.96 11.76 5.09
CA SER A 526 38.39 12.84 5.91
C SER A 526 38.04 14.07 5.07
N GLU A 527 38.92 14.45 4.15
CA GLU A 527 38.69 15.56 3.21
C GLU A 527 37.58 15.23 2.21
N GLN A 528 37.53 13.99 1.70
CA GLN A 528 36.45 13.48 0.87
C GLN A 528 35.10 13.62 1.59
N GLU A 529 34.97 13.14 2.83
CA GLU A 529 33.72 13.27 3.57
C GLU A 529 33.30 14.72 3.83
N SER A 530 34.26 15.58 4.14
CA SER A 530 34.01 17.02 4.33
C SER A 530 33.51 17.65 3.03
N GLU A 531 34.13 17.32 1.91
CA GLU A 531 33.81 17.85 0.60
C GLU A 531 32.46 17.32 0.08
N ILE A 532 32.16 16.03 0.30
CA ILE A 532 30.84 15.44 0.02
C ILE A 532 29.76 16.21 0.78
N ARG A 533 29.95 16.45 2.08
CA ARG A 533 28.99 17.21 2.90
C ARG A 533 28.83 18.63 2.37
N ARG A 534 29.94 19.32 2.06
CA ARG A 534 29.92 20.69 1.51
C ARG A 534 29.17 20.75 0.18
N LEU A 535 29.50 19.87 -0.77
CA LEU A 535 28.87 19.83 -2.09
C LEU A 535 27.39 19.47 -2.03
N ALA A 536 27.01 18.49 -1.20
CA ALA A 536 25.61 18.12 -1.01
C ALA A 536 24.77 19.30 -0.48
N ILE A 537 25.33 20.13 0.42
CA ILE A 537 24.67 21.34 0.93
C ILE A 537 24.59 22.42 -0.15
N VAL A 538 25.72 22.76 -0.77
CA VAL A 538 25.79 23.86 -1.77
C VAL A 538 24.87 23.58 -2.95
N LEU A 539 24.91 22.36 -3.51
CA LEU A 539 24.10 21.99 -4.66
C LEU A 539 22.60 21.94 -4.35
N ALA A 540 22.24 21.55 -3.12
CA ALA A 540 20.84 21.56 -2.68
C ALA A 540 20.30 22.99 -2.50
N GLN A 541 21.16 23.94 -2.11
CA GLN A 541 20.80 25.34 -1.88
C GLN A 541 20.84 26.21 -3.14
N GLU A 542 21.53 25.77 -4.19
CA GLU A 542 21.54 26.48 -5.46
C GLU A 542 20.13 26.46 -6.10
N PRO A 543 19.53 27.63 -6.39
CA PRO A 543 18.17 27.71 -6.88
C PRO A 543 18.04 27.26 -8.33
N PHE A 544 16.82 26.87 -8.72
CA PHE A 544 16.47 26.70 -10.13
C PHE A 544 15.76 27.94 -10.67
N ASN A 545 16.02 28.29 -11.92
CA ASN A 545 15.23 29.27 -12.65
C ASN A 545 14.13 28.54 -13.45
N LEU A 546 12.87 28.71 -13.08
CA LEU A 546 11.74 28.03 -13.74
C LEU A 546 11.51 28.48 -15.19
N ILE A 547 12.01 29.65 -15.58
CA ILE A 547 11.86 30.23 -16.93
C ILE A 547 12.90 29.66 -17.89
N GLU A 548 14.14 29.55 -17.43
CA GLU A 548 15.29 29.17 -18.27
C GLU A 548 15.61 27.68 -18.21
N GLY A 549 15.42 27.03 -17.06
CA GLY A 549 15.83 25.64 -16.83
C GLY A 549 17.34 25.42 -17.03
N PRO A 550 17.79 24.16 -17.15
CA PRO A 550 17.05 22.91 -16.93
C PRO A 550 16.68 22.74 -15.44
N LEU A 551 15.62 21.97 -15.16
CA LEU A 551 15.09 21.76 -13.80
C LEU A 551 15.53 20.45 -13.15
N LEU A 552 16.62 19.89 -13.69
CA LEU A 552 17.31 18.69 -13.25
C LEU A 552 18.82 18.95 -13.29
N ARG A 553 19.51 18.62 -12.21
CA ARG A 553 20.96 18.60 -12.10
C ARG A 553 21.39 17.23 -11.60
N VAL A 554 22.38 16.64 -12.26
CA VAL A 554 22.96 15.35 -11.87
C VAL A 554 24.47 15.52 -11.83
N LYS A 555 25.09 15.13 -10.71
CA LYS A 555 26.55 15.13 -10.55
C LYS A 555 27.02 13.79 -10.04
N LEU A 556 28.17 13.34 -10.52
CA LEU A 556 28.86 12.13 -10.07
C LEU A 556 30.12 12.53 -9.30
N LEU A 557 30.22 12.12 -8.04
CA LEU A 557 31.44 12.24 -7.24
C LEU A 557 32.20 10.92 -7.30
N CYS A 558 33.43 10.93 -7.78
CA CYS A 558 34.30 9.75 -7.81
C CYS A 558 35.19 9.74 -6.55
N LEU A 559 35.00 8.76 -5.67
CA LEU A 559 35.78 8.61 -4.42
C LEU A 559 36.93 7.62 -4.59
N SER A 560 36.73 6.60 -5.42
CA SER A 560 37.74 5.65 -5.89
C SER A 560 37.29 5.05 -7.23
N ALA A 561 38.08 4.13 -7.78
CA ALA A 561 37.70 3.38 -8.99
C ALA A 561 36.35 2.63 -8.84
N GLU A 562 36.01 2.18 -7.63
CA GLU A 562 34.82 1.36 -7.35
C GLU A 562 33.82 2.04 -6.41
N GLU A 563 34.05 3.28 -5.98
CA GLU A 563 33.11 3.98 -5.10
C GLU A 563 32.77 5.37 -5.64
N HIS A 564 31.48 5.57 -5.87
CA HIS A 564 30.93 6.80 -6.45
C HIS A 564 29.68 7.26 -5.69
N LEU A 565 29.42 8.57 -5.68
CA LEU A 565 28.13 9.13 -5.25
C LEU A 565 27.44 9.83 -6.42
N LEU A 566 26.21 9.43 -6.70
CA LEU A 566 25.35 10.09 -7.68
C LEU A 566 24.40 11.07 -6.95
N LEU A 567 24.62 12.35 -7.16
CA LEU A 567 23.79 13.43 -6.62
C LEU A 567 22.78 13.84 -7.67
N ARG A 568 21.49 13.71 -7.35
CA ARG A 568 20.38 14.18 -8.18
C ARG A 568 19.63 15.28 -7.46
N ILE A 569 19.56 16.46 -8.07
CA ILE A 569 18.76 17.59 -7.59
C ILE A 569 17.75 17.98 -8.67
N THR A 570 16.51 18.19 -8.28
CA THR A 570 15.41 18.51 -9.20
C THR A 570 14.46 19.50 -8.55
N HIS A 571 13.83 20.39 -9.33
CA HIS A 571 12.77 21.23 -8.78
C HIS A 571 11.48 20.41 -8.59
N HIS A 572 10.76 20.60 -7.48
CA HIS A 572 9.55 19.84 -7.15
C HIS A 572 8.42 20.03 -8.19
N ILE A 573 8.45 21.09 -9.00
CA ILE A 573 7.45 21.35 -10.06
C ILE A 573 7.50 20.33 -11.22
N VAL A 574 8.64 19.65 -11.44
CA VAL A 574 8.82 18.66 -12.52
C VAL A 574 8.87 17.22 -12.02
N THR A 575 8.82 16.99 -10.71
CA THR A 575 8.97 15.66 -10.12
C THR A 575 8.42 15.58 -8.70
N ASP A 576 8.08 14.38 -8.26
CA ASP A 576 7.70 14.04 -6.90
C ASP A 576 8.41 12.76 -6.42
N ILE A 577 8.13 12.33 -5.19
CA ILE A 577 8.74 11.14 -4.59
C ILE A 577 8.50 9.89 -5.47
N TRP A 578 7.31 9.75 -6.04
CA TRP A 578 6.97 8.64 -6.93
C TRP A 578 7.79 8.69 -8.22
N SER A 579 7.87 9.87 -8.85
CA SER A 579 8.70 10.12 -10.04
C SER A 579 10.16 9.75 -9.80
N GLY A 580 10.68 10.04 -8.60
CA GLY A 580 12.04 9.65 -8.22
C GLY A 580 12.29 8.15 -8.32
N THR A 581 11.27 7.31 -8.06
CA THR A 581 11.39 5.85 -8.17
C THR A 581 11.25 5.35 -9.61
N VAL A 582 10.37 5.96 -10.41
CA VAL A 582 10.24 5.70 -11.85
C VAL A 582 11.57 5.99 -12.54
N LEU A 583 12.12 7.18 -12.26
CA LEU A 583 13.40 7.66 -12.79
C LEU A 583 14.53 6.65 -12.51
N MET A 584 14.67 6.18 -11.26
CA MET A 584 15.77 5.27 -10.92
C MET A 584 15.59 3.87 -11.53
N ARG A 585 14.36 3.38 -11.68
CA ARG A 585 14.09 2.10 -12.34
C ARG A 585 14.40 2.16 -13.84
N GLU A 586 14.01 3.24 -14.50
CA GLU A 586 14.38 3.46 -15.90
C GLU A 586 15.89 3.63 -16.06
N LEU A 587 16.56 4.35 -15.16
CA LEU A 587 18.01 4.49 -15.14
C LEU A 587 18.72 3.13 -15.10
N ALA A 588 18.31 2.24 -14.19
CA ALA A 588 18.90 0.90 -14.09
C ALA A 588 18.70 0.06 -15.37
N THR A 589 17.51 0.19 -15.98
CA THR A 589 17.16 -0.55 -17.21
C THR A 589 17.97 -0.05 -18.40
N LEU A 590 18.05 1.28 -18.58
CA LEU A 590 18.78 1.93 -19.67
C LEU A 590 20.29 1.71 -19.54
N TYR A 591 20.83 1.87 -18.34
CA TYR A 591 22.25 1.65 -18.08
C TYR A 591 22.68 0.24 -18.45
N THR A 592 21.86 -0.77 -18.11
CA THR A 592 22.13 -2.16 -18.48
C THR A 592 22.18 -2.34 -20.00
N ALA A 593 21.27 -1.72 -20.75
CA ALA A 593 21.25 -1.79 -22.21
C ALA A 593 22.48 -1.09 -22.82
N PHE A 594 22.76 0.14 -22.40
CA PHE A 594 23.86 0.95 -22.95
C PHE A 594 25.24 0.42 -22.58
N CYS A 595 25.42 -0.20 -21.41
CA CYS A 595 26.65 -0.94 -21.09
C CYS A 595 26.96 -2.06 -22.09
N THR A 596 25.94 -2.61 -22.75
CA THR A 596 26.08 -3.68 -23.75
C THR A 596 25.95 -3.19 -25.19
N GLY A 597 25.94 -1.87 -25.42
CA GLY A 597 25.77 -1.28 -26.75
C GLY A 597 24.40 -1.51 -27.38
N LYS A 598 23.37 -1.88 -26.59
CA LYS A 598 22.00 -2.09 -27.08
C LYS A 598 21.19 -0.79 -27.02
N PRO A 599 20.19 -0.59 -27.90
CA PRO A 599 19.30 0.57 -27.84
C PRO A 599 18.37 0.51 -26.61
N SER A 600 17.68 1.63 -26.33
CA SER A 600 16.69 1.73 -25.26
C SER A 600 15.62 0.63 -25.38
N PRO A 601 15.42 -0.23 -24.36
CA PRO A 601 14.37 -1.24 -24.35
C PRO A 601 13.01 -0.71 -23.87
N LEU A 602 12.92 0.59 -23.53
CA LEU A 602 11.72 1.20 -22.98
C LEU A 602 10.78 1.65 -24.10
N SER A 603 9.54 1.14 -24.11
CA SER A 603 8.50 1.54 -25.07
C SER A 603 8.07 2.99 -24.89
N GLU A 604 7.86 3.76 -25.96
CA GLU A 604 7.43 5.16 -25.90
C GLU A 604 6.19 5.39 -25.01
N LEU A 605 6.14 6.56 -24.37
CA LEU A 605 5.05 6.91 -23.47
C LEU A 605 3.86 7.43 -24.29
N PRO A 606 2.67 6.81 -24.18
CA PRO A 606 1.50 7.21 -24.99
C PRO A 606 0.90 8.56 -24.58
N ILE A 607 1.21 9.01 -23.36
CA ILE A 607 0.84 10.31 -22.82
C ILE A 607 2.03 10.87 -22.04
N GLN A 608 2.04 12.18 -21.83
CA GLN A 608 3.05 12.92 -21.07
C GLN A 608 2.38 13.74 -19.96
N TYR A 609 3.17 14.34 -19.07
CA TYR A 609 2.64 15.10 -17.94
C TYR A 609 1.71 16.25 -18.38
N VAL A 610 2.05 16.91 -19.48
CA VAL A 610 1.26 18.03 -19.99
C VAL A 610 -0.14 17.62 -20.46
N ASP A 611 -0.29 16.38 -20.95
CA ASP A 611 -1.59 15.82 -21.34
C ASP A 611 -2.50 15.64 -20.12
N PHE A 612 -1.90 15.19 -19.01
CA PHE A 612 -2.57 15.12 -17.72
C PHE A 612 -2.97 16.52 -17.22
N ALA A 613 -2.06 17.50 -17.29
CA ALA A 613 -2.33 18.87 -16.85
C ALA A 613 -3.51 19.50 -17.60
N GLN A 614 -3.53 19.37 -18.93
CA GLN A 614 -4.64 19.83 -19.77
C GLN A 614 -5.95 19.12 -19.43
N SER A 615 -5.92 17.79 -19.36
CA SER A 615 -7.12 16.99 -19.10
C SER A 615 -7.71 17.28 -17.71
N GLN A 616 -6.84 17.49 -16.71
CA GLN A 616 -7.23 17.90 -15.35
C GLN A 616 -7.92 19.27 -15.37
N ARG A 617 -7.36 20.24 -16.10
CA ARG A 617 -7.94 21.60 -16.22
C ARG A 617 -9.31 21.58 -16.86
N GLN A 618 -9.54 20.75 -17.87
CA GLN A 618 -10.82 20.62 -18.56
C GLN A 618 -11.87 19.91 -17.69
N TRP A 619 -11.46 18.86 -16.98
CA TRP A 619 -12.35 18.08 -16.15
C TRP A 619 -12.79 18.81 -14.88
N LEU A 620 -11.87 19.52 -14.21
CA LEU A 620 -12.15 20.23 -12.95
C LEU A 620 -12.79 21.60 -13.20
N GLN A 621 -13.97 21.60 -13.83
CA GLN A 621 -14.76 22.79 -14.13
C GLN A 621 -16.24 22.54 -13.82
N SER A 622 -17.04 23.62 -13.81
CA SER A 622 -18.50 23.58 -13.69
C SER A 622 -18.96 22.69 -12.51
N GLN A 623 -19.85 21.72 -12.75
CA GLN A 623 -20.45 20.86 -11.72
C GLN A 623 -19.42 20.04 -10.92
N VAL A 624 -18.33 19.60 -11.54
CA VAL A 624 -17.28 18.82 -10.83
C VAL A 624 -16.58 19.73 -9.82
N LEU A 625 -16.18 20.92 -10.25
CA LEU A 625 -15.55 21.91 -9.38
C LEU A 625 -16.48 22.33 -8.23
N GLU A 626 -17.75 22.59 -8.51
CA GLU A 626 -18.75 22.93 -7.49
C GLU A 626 -18.93 21.79 -6.47
N SER A 627 -19.01 20.54 -6.93
CA SER A 627 -19.11 19.38 -6.03
C SER A 627 -17.91 19.27 -5.10
N GLN A 628 -16.70 19.50 -5.62
CA GLN A 628 -15.46 19.49 -4.84
C GLN A 628 -15.47 20.61 -3.80
N ILE A 629 -15.81 21.85 -4.20
CA ILE A 629 -15.89 23.00 -3.30
C ILE A 629 -16.93 22.77 -2.20
N ASN A 630 -18.10 22.23 -2.53
CA ASN A 630 -19.18 22.02 -1.58
C ASN A 630 -18.79 21.02 -0.48
N TYR A 631 -18.13 19.92 -0.84
CA TYR A 631 -17.59 18.99 0.14
C TYR A 631 -16.63 19.68 1.11
N TRP A 632 -15.65 20.43 0.59
CA TRP A 632 -14.66 21.09 1.43
C TRP A 632 -15.24 22.21 2.28
N LYS A 633 -16.23 22.96 1.77
CA LYS A 633 -16.99 23.93 2.58
C LYS A 633 -17.71 23.26 3.74
N GLN A 634 -18.30 22.08 3.53
CA GLN A 634 -18.94 21.33 4.60
C GLN A 634 -17.92 20.79 5.60
N GLN A 635 -16.86 20.14 5.11
CA GLN A 635 -15.83 19.51 5.94
C GLN A 635 -15.03 20.53 6.76
N LEU A 636 -14.82 21.73 6.24
CA LEU A 636 -14.09 22.82 6.89
C LEU A 636 -15.04 23.95 7.33
N SER A 637 -16.27 23.62 7.73
CA SER A 637 -17.23 24.57 8.31
C SER A 637 -17.04 24.72 9.83
N GLY A 638 -17.59 25.79 10.42
CA GLY A 638 -17.52 26.04 11.86
C GLY A 638 -16.23 26.73 12.31
N ASP A 639 -16.02 26.78 13.63
CA ASP A 639 -14.83 27.41 14.21
C ASP A 639 -13.61 26.50 14.03
N ILE A 640 -12.67 26.93 13.18
CA ILE A 640 -11.45 26.20 12.90
C ILE A 640 -10.28 26.96 13.49
N SER A 641 -9.74 26.40 14.57
CA SER A 641 -8.52 26.89 15.20
C SER A 641 -7.32 26.03 14.79
N PRO A 642 -6.15 26.63 14.47
CA PRO A 642 -4.96 25.84 14.18
C PRO A 642 -4.49 25.08 15.44
N LEU A 643 -3.97 23.86 15.26
CA LEU A 643 -3.58 22.96 16.37
C LEU A 643 -2.50 23.58 17.27
N GLN A 644 -2.78 23.72 18.56
CA GLN A 644 -1.88 24.28 19.57
C GLN A 644 -1.04 23.15 20.18
N LEU A 645 0.23 23.09 19.77
CA LEU A 645 1.19 22.15 20.36
C LEU A 645 2.00 22.86 21.45
N PRO A 646 2.38 22.16 22.53
CA PRO A 646 3.37 22.69 23.45
C PRO A 646 4.73 22.77 22.72
N THR A 647 5.29 23.97 22.64
CA THR A 647 6.58 24.25 22.01
C THR A 647 7.59 24.68 23.07
N ASP A 648 8.85 24.29 22.92
CA ASP A 648 9.92 24.68 23.84
C ASP A 648 10.26 26.18 23.75
N PHE A 649 9.97 26.78 22.60
CA PHE A 649 10.25 28.18 22.30
C PHE A 649 9.00 28.90 21.75
N PRO A 650 8.89 30.23 21.90
CA PRO A 650 7.84 31.02 21.26
C PRO A 650 7.90 30.87 19.74
N SER A 651 6.73 30.88 19.09
CA SER A 651 6.70 30.97 17.62
C SER A 651 7.37 32.26 17.15
N SER A 652 8.41 32.15 16.32
CA SER A 652 9.07 33.31 15.73
C SER A 652 8.12 34.03 14.77
N GLN A 653 8.09 35.37 14.84
CA GLN A 653 7.28 36.20 13.93
C GLN A 653 7.80 36.17 12.48
N ILE A 654 9.03 35.68 12.26
CA ILE A 654 9.65 35.52 10.94
C ILE A 654 9.51 34.05 10.50
N PRO A 655 9.05 33.78 9.27
CA PRO A 655 9.04 32.44 8.70
C PRO A 655 10.47 31.86 8.67
N SER A 656 10.68 30.77 9.39
CA SER A 656 11.92 30.00 9.34
C SER A 656 11.63 28.58 8.88
N TYR A 657 12.53 28.08 8.04
CA TYR A 657 12.53 26.71 7.54
C TYR A 657 13.57 25.85 8.25
N ARG A 658 14.29 26.36 9.26
CA ARG A 658 15.31 25.56 9.96
C ARG A 658 14.67 24.35 10.62
N GLY A 659 15.18 23.17 10.29
CA GLY A 659 14.62 21.93 10.77
C GLY A 659 15.65 20.88 11.11
N ALA A 660 15.22 19.94 11.93
CA ALA A 660 15.93 18.71 12.24
C ALA A 660 14.95 17.54 12.17
N PHE A 661 15.46 16.32 12.29
CA PHE A 661 14.62 15.13 12.40
C PHE A 661 15.16 14.18 13.46
N GLN A 662 14.25 13.43 14.06
CA GLN A 662 14.54 12.30 14.93
C GLN A 662 13.77 11.08 14.43
N SER A 663 14.29 9.89 14.73
CA SER A 663 13.66 8.64 14.31
C SER A 663 13.67 7.59 15.40
N LEU A 664 12.62 6.76 15.42
CA LEU A 664 12.46 5.64 16.32
C LEU A 664 11.99 4.43 15.50
N ALA A 665 12.71 3.31 15.62
CA ALA A 665 12.24 2.03 15.09
C ALA A 665 11.26 1.41 16.09
N LEU A 666 10.03 1.17 15.65
CA LEU A 666 9.06 0.41 16.44
C LEU A 666 9.49 -1.05 16.51
N PRO A 667 9.32 -1.73 17.66
CA PRO A 667 9.56 -3.16 17.76
C PRO A 667 8.82 -3.93 16.65
N GLN A 668 9.44 -5.01 16.16
CA GLN A 668 8.85 -5.83 15.10
C GLN A 668 7.47 -6.38 15.52
N GLU A 669 7.37 -6.88 16.75
CA GLU A 669 6.10 -7.36 17.31
C GLU A 669 5.02 -6.27 17.30
N LEU A 670 5.38 -5.03 17.69
CA LEU A 670 4.47 -3.89 17.65
C LEU A 670 4.00 -3.61 16.21
N THR A 671 4.91 -3.68 15.24
CA THR A 671 4.62 -3.50 13.81
C THR A 671 3.63 -4.55 13.29
N GLU A 672 3.86 -5.82 13.61
CA GLU A 672 2.98 -6.93 13.19
C GLU A 672 1.60 -6.85 13.82
N ASN A 673 1.54 -6.48 15.11
CA ASN A 673 0.28 -6.29 15.82
C ASN A 673 -0.53 -5.11 15.27
N LEU A 674 0.12 -3.99 14.92
CA LEU A 674 -0.55 -2.86 14.26
C LEU A 674 -1.16 -3.28 12.92
N LYS A 675 -0.41 -4.03 12.09
CA LYS A 675 -0.91 -4.57 10.81
C LYS A 675 -2.09 -5.52 11.02
N THR A 676 -2.02 -6.36 12.05
CA THR A 676 -3.09 -7.30 12.42
C THR A 676 -4.35 -6.55 12.86
N LEU A 677 -4.21 -5.53 13.72
CA LEU A 677 -5.31 -4.68 14.15
C LEU A 677 -5.96 -3.95 12.97
N SER A 678 -5.17 -3.38 12.06
CA SER A 678 -5.69 -2.76 10.82
C SER A 678 -6.53 -3.75 10.01
N HIS A 679 -6.01 -4.97 9.81
CA HIS A 679 -6.72 -6.02 9.07
C HIS A 679 -8.02 -6.44 9.76
N GLN A 680 -8.01 -6.65 11.08
CA GLN A 680 -9.19 -7.02 11.86
C GLN A 680 -10.26 -5.93 11.85
N ALA A 681 -9.86 -4.65 11.92
CA ALA A 681 -10.76 -3.50 11.86
C ALA A 681 -11.23 -3.15 10.44
N GLY A 682 -10.73 -3.84 9.40
CA GLY A 682 -11.09 -3.57 8.01
C GLY A 682 -10.58 -2.23 7.47
N VAL A 683 -9.52 -1.67 8.07
CA VAL A 683 -8.93 -0.37 7.68
C VAL A 683 -7.48 -0.53 7.22
N SER A 684 -6.93 0.49 6.56
CA SER A 684 -5.52 0.48 6.17
C SER A 684 -4.59 0.78 7.35
N LEU A 685 -3.33 0.31 7.27
CA LEU A 685 -2.29 0.67 8.24
C LEU A 685 -2.10 2.19 8.37
N PHE A 686 -2.28 2.93 7.27
CA PHE A 686 -2.28 4.39 7.29
C PHE A 686 -3.35 4.95 8.25
N VAL A 687 -4.59 4.44 8.18
CA VAL A 687 -5.69 4.88 9.05
C VAL A 687 -5.37 4.58 10.52
N THR A 688 -4.81 3.40 10.81
CA THR A 688 -4.45 3.02 12.18
C THR A 688 -3.37 3.92 12.78
N LEU A 689 -2.30 4.15 12.03
CA LEU A 689 -1.20 5.00 12.49
C LEU A 689 -1.62 6.48 12.59
N LEU A 690 -2.45 6.94 11.64
CA LEU A 690 -3.01 8.28 11.66
C LEU A 690 -3.92 8.50 12.88
N ALA A 691 -4.80 7.56 13.19
CA ALA A 691 -5.67 7.62 14.36
C ALA A 691 -4.84 7.65 15.65
N GLY A 692 -3.81 6.80 15.77
CA GLY A 692 -2.89 6.81 16.90
C GLY A 692 -2.18 8.16 17.03
N PHE A 693 -1.75 8.76 15.92
CA PHE A 693 -1.10 10.06 15.94
C PHE A 693 -2.06 11.19 16.32
N GLN A 694 -3.31 11.17 15.84
CA GLN A 694 -4.34 12.13 16.25
C GLN A 694 -4.65 12.05 17.74
N MET A 695 -4.67 10.84 18.33
CA MET A 695 -4.82 10.69 19.78
C MET A 695 -3.64 11.25 20.56
N LEU A 696 -2.41 11.04 20.06
CA LEU A 696 -1.23 11.64 20.66
C LEU A 696 -1.38 13.18 20.65
N LEU A 697 -1.71 13.76 19.50
CA LEU A 697 -1.90 15.21 19.37
C LEU A 697 -3.01 15.73 20.31
N TYR A 698 -4.11 14.98 20.49
CA TYR A 698 -5.15 15.29 21.47
C TYR A 698 -4.61 15.32 22.90
N GLN A 699 -3.78 14.34 23.29
CA GLN A 699 -3.20 14.31 24.64
C GLN A 699 -2.28 15.49 24.91
N TYR A 700 -1.60 16.02 23.88
CA TYR A 700 -0.71 17.16 24.00
C TYR A 700 -1.42 18.53 23.91
N SER A 701 -2.41 18.67 23.05
CA SER A 701 -3.09 19.95 22.78
C SER A 701 -4.35 20.15 23.63
N GLY A 702 -4.98 19.06 24.09
CA GLY A 702 -6.33 19.08 24.67
C GLY A 702 -7.44 19.42 23.68
N GLN A 703 -7.14 19.55 22.38
CA GLN A 703 -8.12 19.90 21.36
C GLN A 703 -8.80 18.66 20.78
N GLU A 704 -10.13 18.65 20.84
CA GLU A 704 -10.95 17.57 20.28
C GLU A 704 -11.06 17.62 18.75
N ASP A 705 -10.91 18.78 18.11
CA ASP A 705 -11.00 18.93 16.66
C ASP A 705 -9.60 19.09 16.06
N ILE A 706 -9.11 18.03 15.43
CA ILE A 706 -7.74 17.94 14.94
C ILE A 706 -7.73 17.96 13.41
N ILE A 707 -7.07 18.96 12.85
CA ILE A 707 -6.81 19.07 11.42
C ILE A 707 -5.33 18.85 11.18
N LEU A 708 -5.03 17.95 10.26
CA LEU A 708 -3.67 17.70 9.81
C LEU A 708 -3.61 17.57 8.29
N SER A 709 -2.43 17.89 7.76
CA SER A 709 -2.14 17.78 6.35
C SER A 709 -1.64 16.37 6.02
N SER A 710 -2.06 15.83 4.87
CA SER A 710 -1.49 14.58 4.35
C SER A 710 -1.32 14.65 2.84
N PRO A 711 -0.14 14.31 2.30
CA PRO A 711 0.08 14.24 0.87
C PRO A 711 -0.56 12.99 0.29
N ILE A 712 -1.15 13.14 -0.88
CA ILE A 712 -1.67 12.07 -1.71
C ILE A 712 -0.89 12.04 -3.02
N ALA A 713 -0.69 10.85 -3.59
CA ALA A 713 0.11 10.70 -4.79
C ALA A 713 -0.47 11.41 -6.02
N GLY A 714 -1.79 11.64 -6.05
CA GLY A 714 -2.50 12.26 -7.19
C GLY A 714 -2.46 11.46 -8.50
N ARG A 715 -1.98 10.22 -8.44
CA ARG A 715 -1.86 9.29 -9.57
C ARG A 715 -3.00 8.29 -9.55
N GLN A 716 -4.21 8.80 -9.78
CA GLN A 716 -5.38 7.94 -9.89
C GLN A 716 -5.20 7.08 -11.13
N GLN A 717 -5.15 7.62 -12.35
CA GLN A 717 -5.05 6.89 -13.62
C GLN A 717 -3.79 6.01 -13.75
N ASN A 718 -3.92 4.81 -14.33
CA ASN A 718 -2.81 3.84 -14.42
C ASN A 718 -1.67 4.34 -15.32
N GLU A 719 -2.02 5.11 -16.34
CA GLU A 719 -1.14 5.74 -17.30
C GLU A 719 -0.19 6.72 -16.59
N THR A 720 -0.66 7.42 -15.55
CA THR A 720 0.18 8.35 -14.77
C THR A 720 1.22 7.65 -13.92
N LYS A 721 1.08 6.35 -13.59
CA LYS A 721 2.03 5.62 -12.73
C LYS A 721 3.42 5.46 -13.34
N LYS A 722 3.52 5.57 -14.68
CA LYS A 722 4.78 5.49 -15.46
C LYS A 722 5.40 6.86 -15.76
N LEU A 723 4.70 7.96 -15.47
CA LEU A 723 5.16 9.29 -15.83
C LEU A 723 6.04 9.89 -14.74
N ILE A 724 7.05 10.64 -15.14
CA ILE A 724 7.71 11.62 -14.28
C ILE A 724 6.86 12.90 -14.27
N GLY A 725 6.76 13.57 -13.12
CA GLY A 725 6.02 14.82 -12.97
C GLY A 725 5.50 15.08 -11.57
N TYR A 726 4.98 16.28 -11.33
CA TYR A 726 4.43 16.66 -10.02
C TYR A 726 2.93 16.35 -9.91
N PHE A 727 2.57 15.15 -9.46
CA PHE A 727 1.16 14.74 -9.33
C PHE A 727 0.60 14.94 -7.92
N SER A 728 1.49 15.02 -6.93
CA SER A 728 1.09 15.01 -5.54
C SER A 728 0.25 16.24 -5.17
N ASN A 729 -0.80 16.02 -4.39
CA ASN A 729 -1.59 17.09 -3.79
C ASN A 729 -1.61 16.95 -2.26
N LEU A 730 -1.94 18.02 -1.55
CA LEU A 730 -2.06 18.02 -0.09
C LEU A 730 -3.54 18.08 0.28
N VAL A 731 -4.02 17.12 1.07
CA VAL A 731 -5.38 17.12 1.60
C VAL A 731 -5.37 17.41 3.10
N LEU A 732 -6.46 18.02 3.59
CA LEU A 732 -6.70 18.22 5.01
C LEU A 732 -7.56 17.08 5.55
N LEU A 733 -7.11 16.48 6.65
CA LEU A 733 -7.80 15.42 7.37
C LEU A 733 -8.27 15.98 8.71
N ARG A 734 -9.51 16.47 8.75
CA ARG A 734 -10.18 16.95 9.96
C ARG A 734 -10.91 15.81 10.65
N THR A 735 -10.51 15.49 11.86
CA THR A 735 -11.16 14.46 12.69
C THR A 735 -11.60 15.07 14.01
N ASN A 736 -12.84 14.80 14.40
CA ASN A 736 -13.37 15.11 15.73
C ASN A 736 -13.16 13.92 16.68
N LEU A 737 -12.39 14.14 17.74
CA LEU A 737 -12.06 13.23 18.84
C LEU A 737 -12.90 13.48 20.10
N GLY A 738 -13.91 14.35 20.03
CA GLY A 738 -14.84 14.61 21.11
C GLY A 738 -15.76 13.43 21.41
N GLN A 739 -16.46 13.53 22.54
CA GLN A 739 -17.33 12.49 23.11
C GLN A 739 -16.57 11.25 23.64
N ASN A 740 -15.27 11.38 23.90
CA ASN A 740 -14.44 10.33 24.49
C ASN A 740 -14.54 8.96 23.76
N PRO A 741 -14.16 8.90 22.46
CA PRO A 741 -14.30 7.68 21.67
C PRO A 741 -13.31 6.59 22.12
N SER A 742 -13.65 5.32 21.86
CA SER A 742 -12.66 4.24 21.87
C SER A 742 -11.72 4.34 20.66
N PHE A 743 -10.61 3.58 20.67
CA PHE A 743 -9.73 3.55 19.51
C PHE A 743 -10.44 3.01 18.25
N LEU A 744 -11.27 1.98 18.40
CA LEU A 744 -12.03 1.41 17.27
C LEU A 744 -13.06 2.38 16.69
N GLU A 745 -13.72 3.16 17.54
CA GLU A 745 -14.63 4.23 17.10
C GLU A 745 -13.85 5.31 16.34
N LEU A 746 -12.66 5.67 16.84
CA LEU A 746 -11.79 6.63 16.17
C LEU A 746 -11.28 6.10 14.82
N LEU A 747 -10.86 4.83 14.72
CA LEU A 747 -10.47 4.20 13.46
C LEU A 747 -11.56 4.35 12.40
N SER A 748 -12.83 4.15 12.80
CA SER A 748 -13.97 4.29 11.91
C SER A 748 -14.16 5.73 11.43
N ARG A 749 -14.03 6.71 12.35
CA ARG A 749 -14.10 8.15 12.00
C ARG A 749 -12.98 8.54 11.03
N VAL A 750 -11.74 8.15 11.33
CA VAL A 750 -10.57 8.44 10.51
C VAL A 750 -10.66 7.73 9.14
N SER A 751 -11.13 6.48 9.11
CA SER A 751 -11.36 5.77 7.84
C SER A 751 -12.36 6.50 6.95
N ARG A 752 -13.45 7.03 7.52
CA ARG A 752 -14.44 7.80 6.75
C ARG A 752 -13.84 9.10 6.21
N VAL A 753 -13.19 9.89 7.07
CA VAL A 753 -12.55 11.15 6.68
C VAL A 753 -11.50 10.94 5.58
N THR A 754 -10.69 9.88 5.69
CA THR A 754 -9.65 9.59 4.70
C THR A 754 -10.22 9.15 3.34
N LEU A 755 -11.27 8.32 3.33
CA LEU A 755 -11.94 7.93 2.08
C LEU A 755 -12.63 9.11 1.40
N GLU A 756 -13.36 9.94 2.15
CA GLU A 756 -14.01 11.13 1.62
C GLU A 756 -12.98 12.14 1.09
N ALA A 757 -11.91 12.41 1.85
CA ALA A 757 -10.84 13.31 1.40
C ALA A 757 -10.12 12.81 0.14
N GLN A 758 -10.01 11.49 -0.04
CA GLN A 758 -9.51 10.89 -1.28
C GLN A 758 -10.48 11.08 -2.45
N GLU A 759 -11.78 11.02 -2.25
CA GLU A 759 -12.75 11.29 -3.31
C GLU A 759 -12.70 12.75 -3.78
N PHE A 760 -12.57 13.69 -2.84
CA PHE A 760 -12.58 15.13 -3.10
C PHE A 760 -11.17 15.74 -3.17
N GLN A 761 -10.21 14.95 -3.63
CA GLN A 761 -8.79 15.28 -3.51
C GLN A 761 -8.26 16.30 -4.54
N HIS A 762 -9.11 16.84 -5.41
CA HIS A 762 -8.68 17.48 -6.65
C HIS A 762 -8.51 18.99 -6.56
N LEU A 763 -9.01 19.63 -5.50
CA LEU A 763 -8.77 21.05 -5.27
C LEU A 763 -7.33 21.28 -4.82
N SER A 764 -6.67 22.25 -5.45
CA SER A 764 -5.42 22.77 -4.93
C SER A 764 -5.65 23.51 -3.61
N PHE A 765 -4.58 23.60 -2.80
CA PHE A 765 -4.55 24.43 -1.60
C PHE A 765 -5.08 25.85 -1.83
N GLN A 766 -4.69 26.51 -2.93
CA GLN A 766 -5.10 27.89 -3.22
C GLN A 766 -6.61 28.00 -3.49
N GLN A 767 -7.17 27.01 -4.17
CA GLN A 767 -8.62 26.92 -4.38
C GLN A 767 -9.33 26.68 -3.04
N LEU A 768 -8.80 25.83 -2.16
CA LEU A 768 -9.35 25.63 -0.81
C LEU A 768 -9.32 26.91 0.04
N GLU A 769 -8.20 27.62 0.11
CA GLU A 769 -8.11 28.90 0.82
C GLU A 769 -9.13 29.92 0.31
N THR A 770 -9.24 30.05 -1.01
CA THR A 770 -10.08 31.07 -1.63
C THR A 770 -11.57 30.73 -1.49
N SER A 771 -11.94 29.47 -1.72
CA SER A 771 -13.33 29.03 -1.76
C SER A 771 -13.91 28.69 -0.39
N VAL A 772 -13.06 28.39 0.62
CA VAL A 772 -13.47 27.91 1.95
C VAL A 772 -13.06 28.86 3.09
N ASN A 773 -12.28 29.90 2.80
CA ASN A 773 -11.83 30.91 3.78
C ASN A 773 -11.08 30.31 4.99
N ILE A 774 -10.20 29.34 4.73
CA ILE A 774 -9.36 28.71 5.74
C ILE A 774 -7.97 29.37 5.80
N SER A 775 -7.40 29.52 6.99
CA SER A 775 -6.08 30.12 7.19
C SER A 775 -4.95 29.20 6.71
N SER A 776 -3.96 29.75 5.99
CA SER A 776 -2.72 29.07 5.64
C SER A 776 -2.01 28.42 6.83
N LYS A 777 -2.14 29.00 8.03
CA LYS A 777 -1.51 28.51 9.27
C LYS A 777 -1.93 27.10 9.65
N ILE A 778 -3.12 26.67 9.26
CA ILE A 778 -3.64 25.32 9.56
C ILE A 778 -2.87 24.26 8.77
N PHE A 779 -2.53 24.57 7.51
CA PHE A 779 -1.90 23.59 6.62
C PHE A 779 -0.46 23.31 7.00
N SER A 780 0.30 24.30 7.46
CA SER A 780 1.73 24.16 7.76
C SER A 780 2.04 23.75 9.21
N ARG A 781 1.02 23.42 10.03
CA ARG A 781 1.25 22.98 11.42
C ARG A 781 1.75 21.54 11.50
N VAL A 782 0.88 20.59 11.16
CA VAL A 782 1.16 19.17 11.33
C VAL A 782 0.91 18.39 10.06
N MET A 783 1.87 17.54 9.70
CA MET A 783 1.75 16.60 8.58
C MET A 783 1.88 15.15 9.03
N PHE A 784 1.10 14.26 8.43
CA PHE A 784 1.22 12.81 8.58
C PHE A 784 1.41 12.12 7.23
N THR A 785 2.38 11.21 7.15
CA THR A 785 2.66 10.39 5.95
C THR A 785 2.97 8.94 6.31
N LEU A 786 2.55 8.00 5.45
CA LEU A 786 3.03 6.62 5.44
C LEU A 786 3.69 6.34 4.08
N GLN A 787 4.99 6.08 4.10
CA GLN A 787 5.75 5.71 2.92
C GLN A 787 5.77 4.19 2.78
N ASN A 788 4.99 3.69 1.83
CA ASN A 788 5.18 2.32 1.34
C ASN A 788 6.47 2.29 0.52
N VAL A 789 7.35 1.32 0.77
CA VAL A 789 8.63 1.20 0.05
C VAL A 789 8.34 0.93 -1.42
N LEU A 790 8.40 1.98 -2.24
CA LEU A 790 8.59 1.83 -3.67
C LEU A 790 10.01 1.31 -3.84
N SER A 791 10.15 0.06 -4.29
CA SER A 791 11.46 -0.58 -4.44
C SER A 791 12.31 0.19 -5.45
N LEU A 792 13.36 0.83 -4.94
CA LEU A 792 14.48 1.31 -5.74
C LEU A 792 15.26 0.12 -6.28
N PRO A 793 15.90 0.24 -7.46
CA PRO A 793 16.82 -0.78 -7.93
C PRO A 793 17.97 -0.98 -6.93
N GLN A 794 18.35 -2.23 -6.72
CA GLN A 794 19.50 -2.57 -5.86
C GLN A 794 20.83 -2.51 -6.61
N LYS A 795 20.79 -2.52 -7.95
CA LYS A 795 21.99 -2.56 -8.80
C LYS A 795 21.87 -1.67 -10.03
N LEU A 796 23.02 -1.18 -10.48
CA LEU A 796 23.26 -0.48 -11.73
C LEU A 796 24.34 -1.25 -12.50
N GLY A 797 23.92 -2.21 -13.33
CA GLY A 797 24.84 -3.23 -13.86
C GLY A 797 25.44 -4.05 -12.71
N GLU A 798 26.76 -3.97 -12.53
CA GLU A 798 27.49 -4.66 -11.45
C GLU A 798 27.56 -3.85 -10.15
N ALA A 799 27.37 -2.52 -10.21
CA ALA A 799 27.47 -1.65 -9.05
C ALA A 799 26.22 -1.75 -8.16
N ASN A 800 26.41 -1.92 -6.85
CA ASN A 800 25.32 -1.87 -5.87
C ASN A 800 24.89 -0.42 -5.64
N ILE A 801 23.58 -0.19 -5.57
CA ILE A 801 22.99 1.13 -5.32
C ILE A 801 22.43 1.15 -3.90
N SER A 802 22.74 2.20 -3.14
CA SER A 802 22.06 2.50 -1.88
C SER A 802 21.74 3.98 -1.76
N LEU A 803 20.58 4.32 -1.21
CA LEU A 803 20.22 5.71 -0.92
C LEU A 803 20.92 6.14 0.38
N VAL A 804 21.60 7.28 0.34
CA VAL A 804 22.26 7.88 1.51
C VAL A 804 21.26 8.80 2.22
N GLU A 805 20.95 8.51 3.49
CA GLU A 805 20.12 9.39 4.32
C GLU A 805 20.96 10.59 4.78
N MET A 806 20.57 11.81 4.40
CA MET A 806 21.23 13.05 4.84
C MET A 806 20.24 13.97 5.55
N ASN A 807 20.69 14.63 6.62
CA ASN A 807 19.89 15.67 7.28
C ASN A 807 19.72 16.88 6.34
N GLU A 808 18.47 17.26 6.10
CA GLU A 808 18.12 18.37 5.21
C GLU A 808 18.25 19.73 5.87
N GLY A 809 18.31 19.78 7.19
CA GLY A 809 18.38 21.04 7.93
C GLY A 809 17.14 21.91 7.74
N ILE A 810 16.08 21.37 7.10
CA ILE A 810 14.92 22.10 6.61
C ILE A 810 13.62 21.41 7.06
N SER A 811 12.61 22.18 7.49
CA SER A 811 11.25 21.73 7.78
C SER A 811 10.20 22.75 7.33
N ASN A 812 9.27 22.30 6.47
CA ASN A 812 8.15 23.11 5.96
C ASN A 812 6.92 23.11 6.87
N PHE A 813 6.91 22.22 7.87
CA PHE A 813 5.85 22.10 8.86
C PHE A 813 6.43 22.30 10.25
N ASP A 814 5.62 22.76 11.20
CA ASP A 814 6.06 22.85 12.60
C ASP A 814 6.48 21.45 13.10
N LEU A 815 5.67 20.43 12.78
CA LEU A 815 5.96 19.02 13.06
C LEU A 815 5.41 18.11 11.95
N SER A 816 6.20 17.16 11.46
CA SER A 816 5.80 16.19 10.42
C SER A 816 6.19 14.78 10.84
N LEU A 817 5.20 13.91 11.07
CA LEU A 817 5.42 12.49 11.30
C LEU A 817 5.38 11.71 9.98
N SER A 818 6.46 11.01 9.68
CA SER A 818 6.58 10.08 8.56
C SER A 818 6.82 8.67 9.07
N MET A 819 5.96 7.75 8.68
CA MET A 819 6.10 6.33 8.94
C MET A 819 6.69 5.66 7.69
N LYS A 820 7.70 4.81 7.83
CA LYS A 820 8.23 3.99 6.73
C LYS A 820 8.46 2.56 7.21
N GLU A 821 8.29 1.58 6.32
CA GLU A 821 8.64 0.19 6.65
C GLU A 821 10.07 -0.13 6.17
N LYS A 822 10.90 -0.71 7.03
CA LYS A 822 12.25 -1.19 6.68
C LYS A 822 12.54 -2.46 7.46
N GLN A 823 12.97 -3.52 6.77
CA GLN A 823 13.33 -4.80 7.40
C GLN A 823 12.23 -5.33 8.36
N GLN A 824 10.97 -5.32 7.92
CA GLN A 824 9.79 -5.77 8.69
C GLN A 824 9.44 -4.92 9.92
N GLN A 825 10.15 -3.81 10.17
CA GLN A 825 9.84 -2.85 11.23
C GLN A 825 9.29 -1.55 10.65
N LEU A 826 8.34 -0.93 11.36
CA LEU A 826 7.95 0.45 11.12
C LEU A 826 8.94 1.40 11.79
N ILE A 827 9.43 2.37 11.04
CA ILE A 827 10.27 3.45 11.53
C ILE A 827 9.44 4.72 11.51
N ALA A 828 9.26 5.33 12.69
CA ALA A 828 8.66 6.63 12.87
C ALA A 828 9.76 7.70 12.76
N ILE A 829 9.54 8.72 11.93
CA ILE A 829 10.47 9.83 11.72
C ILE A 829 9.70 11.13 11.94
N ILE A 830 10.05 11.90 12.97
CA ILE A 830 9.52 13.24 13.18
C ILE A 830 10.53 14.25 12.68
N ARG A 831 10.10 15.11 11.76
CA ARG A 831 10.82 16.31 11.35
C ARG A 831 10.12 17.53 11.90
N TYR A 832 10.89 18.47 12.40
CA TYR A 832 10.38 19.58 13.20
C TYR A 832 11.20 20.84 12.98
N LYS A 833 10.60 22.00 13.27
CA LYS A 833 11.32 23.27 13.30
C LYS A 833 12.13 23.40 14.58
N THR A 834 13.43 23.64 14.44
CA THR A 834 14.33 23.82 15.59
C THR A 834 14.04 25.11 16.36
N ASP A 835 13.34 26.06 15.74
CA ASP A 835 12.90 27.30 16.39
C ASP A 835 11.68 27.09 17.30
N LEU A 836 11.07 25.89 17.29
CA LEU A 836 9.90 25.54 18.10
C LEU A 836 10.17 24.41 19.09
N PHE A 837 11.01 23.44 18.71
CA PHE A 837 11.23 22.24 19.52
C PHE A 837 12.71 21.93 19.72
N GLN A 838 13.04 21.44 20.90
CA GLN A 838 14.32 20.81 21.22
C GLN A 838 14.30 19.34 20.80
N GLU A 839 15.49 18.79 20.55
CA GLU A 839 15.68 17.38 20.22
C GLU A 839 15.09 16.44 21.29
N SER A 840 15.31 16.73 22.58
CA SER A 840 14.78 15.95 23.69
C SER A 840 13.26 15.85 23.68
N THR A 841 12.57 16.94 23.37
CA THR A 841 11.11 17.01 23.31
C THR A 841 10.56 16.13 22.20
N ILE A 842 11.22 16.11 21.04
CA ILE A 842 10.81 15.27 19.90
C ILE A 842 11.07 13.78 20.16
N LEU A 843 12.19 13.45 20.81
CA LEU A 843 12.46 12.08 21.26
C LEU A 843 11.41 11.60 22.27
N GLU A 844 11.00 12.45 23.20
CA GLU A 844 9.91 12.15 24.14
C GLU A 844 8.59 11.91 23.39
N ILE A 845 8.22 12.76 22.42
CA ILE A 845 7.03 12.57 21.57
C ILE A 845 7.07 11.23 20.83
N LEU A 846 8.23 10.84 20.27
CA LEU A 846 8.39 9.54 19.59
C LEU A 846 8.21 8.36 20.55
N GLN A 847 8.80 8.43 21.74
CA GLN A 847 8.65 7.39 22.77
C GLN A 847 7.20 7.28 23.24
N ASN A 848 6.56 8.41 23.50
CA ASN A 848 5.15 8.51 23.88
C ASN A 848 4.24 7.97 22.77
N PHE A 849 4.56 8.21 21.50
CA PHE A 849 3.85 7.60 20.39
C PHE A 849 3.96 6.07 20.40
N GLN A 850 5.15 5.50 20.63
CA GLN A 850 5.33 4.06 20.74
C GLN A 850 4.55 3.46 21.92
N ILE A 851 4.59 4.10 23.09
CA ILE A 851 3.84 3.68 24.28
C ILE A 851 2.34 3.67 23.98
N LEU A 852 1.82 4.76 23.42
CA LEU A 852 0.42 4.88 23.01
C LEU A 852 0.04 3.78 22.02
N LEU A 853 0.85 3.54 20.98
CA LEU A 853 0.61 2.48 20.00
C LEU A 853 0.58 1.07 20.62
N THR A 854 1.38 0.84 21.66
CA THR A 854 1.40 -0.44 22.39
C THR A 854 0.13 -0.61 23.23
N ASP A 855 -0.33 0.45 23.89
CA ASP A 855 -1.55 0.44 24.70
C ASP A 855 -2.81 0.22 23.88
N ILE A 856 -2.95 0.89 22.72
CA ILE A 856 -4.12 0.73 21.83
C ILE A 856 -4.24 -0.69 21.28
N ILE A 857 -3.14 -1.41 21.09
CA ILE A 857 -3.15 -2.81 20.63
C ILE A 857 -3.61 -3.73 21.75
N THR A 858 -3.16 -3.45 22.97
CA THR A 858 -3.48 -4.26 24.14
C THR A 858 -4.96 -4.09 24.50
N ASN A 859 -5.51 -2.88 24.39
CA ASN A 859 -6.88 -2.57 24.77
C ASN A 859 -7.56 -1.59 23.78
N PRO A 860 -7.93 -2.02 22.56
CA PRO A 860 -8.48 -1.14 21.53
C PRO A 860 -9.88 -0.57 21.88
N GLU A 861 -10.60 -1.19 22.82
CA GLU A 861 -11.90 -0.72 23.31
C GLU A 861 -11.79 0.33 24.42
N ARG A 862 -10.58 0.58 24.94
CA ARG A 862 -10.36 1.58 25.98
C ARG A 862 -10.67 2.96 25.43
N LYS A 863 -11.41 3.76 26.21
CA LYS A 863 -11.78 5.12 25.81
C LYS A 863 -10.59 6.07 25.91
N LEU A 864 -10.62 7.11 25.08
CA LEU A 864 -9.55 8.11 24.95
C LEU A 864 -9.12 8.74 26.29
N LEU A 865 -10.08 9.13 27.14
CA LEU A 865 -9.83 9.74 28.45
C LEU A 865 -9.32 8.74 29.51
N ASP A 866 -9.56 7.45 29.29
CA ASP A 866 -9.13 6.40 30.20
C ASP A 866 -7.71 5.95 29.93
N LEU A 867 -7.12 6.32 28.79
CA LEU A 867 -5.73 6.01 28.48
C LEU A 867 -4.80 6.65 29.52
N PRO A 868 -3.72 5.96 29.91
CA PRO A 868 -2.75 6.55 30.81
C PRO A 868 -2.29 7.86 30.18
N LEU A 869 -2.55 8.95 30.89
CA LEU A 869 -2.10 10.26 30.50
C LEU A 869 -0.59 10.20 30.39
N LEU A 870 -0.04 10.50 29.23
CA LEU A 870 1.40 10.71 29.01
C LEU A 870 1.85 12.04 29.67
N ARG A 871 1.27 12.39 30.83
CA ARG A 871 1.48 13.61 31.64
C ARG A 871 2.87 13.63 32.30
N SER A 872 3.90 13.25 31.55
CA SER A 872 5.29 13.65 31.81
C SER A 872 5.65 14.97 31.13
N VAL A 873 4.77 15.59 30.34
CA VAL A 873 4.95 17.01 30.00
C VAL A 873 4.72 17.80 31.28
N LYS A 874 5.83 18.12 31.94
CA LYS A 874 5.91 19.09 33.03
C LYS A 874 4.96 20.24 32.72
N THR A 875 4.16 20.59 33.72
CA THR A 875 3.30 21.77 33.85
C THR A 875 4.02 23.13 33.70
N ASN A 876 5.19 23.18 33.05
CA ASN A 876 6.05 24.36 32.94
C ASN A 876 6.41 24.75 31.49
N ILE A 877 5.82 24.14 30.46
CA ILE A 877 5.96 24.65 29.08
C ILE A 877 4.78 25.58 28.82
N PRO A 878 4.97 26.91 28.89
CA PRO A 878 3.88 27.86 28.71
C PRO A 878 3.34 27.78 27.27
N VAL A 879 2.02 27.61 27.15
CA VAL A 879 1.30 27.85 25.90
C VAL A 879 1.36 29.35 25.63
N HIS A 880 2.25 29.80 24.74
CA HIS A 880 2.38 31.21 24.40
C HIS A 880 1.26 31.65 23.46
N GLN A 881 0.32 32.44 23.98
CA GLN A 881 -0.59 33.27 23.18
C GLN A 881 -0.02 34.69 23.12
N PRO A 882 0.25 35.26 21.93
CA PRO A 882 0.62 36.67 21.85
C PRO A 882 -0.65 37.53 21.84
N GLU A 883 -0.98 38.19 22.96
CA GLU A 883 -1.80 39.40 22.94
C GLU A 883 -0.88 40.60 22.65
N ILE A 884 -0.98 41.17 21.44
CA ILE A 884 -0.29 42.42 21.10
C ILE A 884 -1.25 43.57 21.44
N ALA A 885 -0.83 44.49 22.31
CA ALA A 885 -1.56 45.73 22.57
C ALA A 885 -1.68 46.57 21.30
N TYR A 886 -2.89 47.07 21.00
CA TYR A 886 -3.15 47.92 19.83
C TYR A 886 -2.40 49.25 19.94
N ILE A 887 -1.61 49.59 18.91
CA ILE A 887 -0.92 50.87 18.75
C ILE A 887 -1.35 51.46 17.40
N ALA A 888 -1.96 52.65 17.42
CA ALA A 888 -2.46 53.32 16.20
C ALA A 888 -1.32 53.82 15.29
N PRO A 889 -1.56 53.99 13.98
CA PRO A 889 -0.64 54.68 13.07
C PRO A 889 -0.15 56.01 13.62
N THR A 890 1.16 56.27 13.49
CA THR A 890 1.83 57.44 14.11
C THR A 890 2.32 58.47 13.08
N ASN A 891 2.29 58.12 11.80
CA ASN A 891 2.71 58.99 10.70
C ASN A 891 1.88 58.75 9.42
N GLN A 892 1.98 59.67 8.47
CA GLN A 892 1.16 59.69 7.25
C GLN A 892 1.35 58.45 6.34
N ILE A 893 2.55 57.84 6.33
CA ILE A 893 2.81 56.62 5.57
C ILE A 893 2.12 55.42 6.24
N GLU A 894 2.25 55.29 7.57
CA GLU A 894 1.56 54.26 8.35
C GLU A 894 0.04 54.39 8.24
N GLU A 895 -0.51 55.62 8.26
CA GLU A 895 -1.96 55.88 8.05
C GLU A 895 -2.43 55.44 6.67
N THR A 896 -1.62 55.69 5.64
CA THR A 896 -1.94 55.30 4.26
C THR A 896 -1.90 53.79 4.09
N ILE A 897 -0.87 53.11 4.61
CA ILE A 897 -0.77 51.65 4.59
C ILE A 897 -1.92 51.04 5.40
N ALA A 898 -2.25 51.61 6.57
CA ALA A 898 -3.39 51.17 7.38
C ALA A 898 -4.69 51.26 6.59
N ALA A 899 -4.99 52.37 5.90
CA ALA A 899 -6.19 52.53 5.10
C ALA A 899 -6.28 51.53 3.94
N ILE A 900 -5.16 51.25 3.26
CA ILE A 900 -5.07 50.22 2.21
C ILE A 900 -5.38 48.84 2.81
N TRP A 901 -4.79 48.51 3.96
CA TRP A 901 -5.05 47.25 4.65
C TRP A 901 -6.50 47.14 5.11
N GLN A 902 -7.08 48.19 5.68
CA GLN A 902 -8.50 48.23 6.08
C GLN A 902 -9.42 47.99 4.88
N GLY A 903 -9.14 48.62 3.73
CA GLY A 903 -9.92 48.45 2.50
C GLY A 903 -9.78 47.05 1.88
N VAL A 904 -8.61 46.42 1.99
CA VAL A 904 -8.36 45.09 1.42
C VAL A 904 -8.79 43.96 2.35
N LEU A 905 -8.66 44.14 3.67
CA LEU A 905 -8.96 43.12 4.69
C LEU A 905 -10.36 43.27 5.30
N GLY A 906 -11.00 44.44 5.20
CA GLY A 906 -12.30 44.71 5.80
C GLY A 906 -12.29 44.81 7.33
N VAL A 907 -11.14 45.13 7.93
CA VAL A 907 -10.95 45.25 9.39
C VAL A 907 -10.91 46.72 9.77
N GLU A 908 -11.69 47.17 10.76
CA GLU A 908 -11.79 48.60 11.11
C GLU A 908 -10.60 49.15 11.92
N LYS A 909 -9.97 48.35 12.78
CA LYS A 909 -8.83 48.78 13.62
C LYS A 909 -7.64 47.85 13.44
N ILE A 910 -6.53 48.39 12.93
CA ILE A 910 -5.29 47.65 12.68
C ILE A 910 -4.14 48.37 13.41
N GLY A 911 -3.43 47.66 14.28
CA GLY A 911 -2.27 48.20 14.99
C GLY A 911 -1.00 48.17 14.13
N ILE A 912 -0.07 49.11 14.33
CA ILE A 912 1.12 49.23 13.47
C ILE A 912 2.07 48.04 13.51
N HIS A 913 2.11 47.32 14.64
CA HIS A 913 2.89 46.09 14.83
C HIS A 913 2.09 44.82 14.58
N THR A 914 0.81 44.95 14.24
CA THR A 914 -0.03 43.78 13.93
C THR A 914 0.42 43.17 12.61
N ASN A 915 0.68 41.87 12.61
CA ASN A 915 1.11 41.17 11.41
C ASN A 915 -0.07 40.98 10.44
N PHE A 916 0.17 41.24 9.16
CA PHE A 916 -0.77 41.11 8.06
C PHE A 916 -1.48 39.76 8.05
N PHE A 917 -0.71 38.69 8.27
CA PHE A 917 -1.22 37.32 8.23
C PHE A 917 -1.96 36.93 9.51
N ASP A 918 -1.78 37.68 10.60
CA ASP A 918 -2.56 37.50 11.84
C ASP A 918 -3.98 38.04 11.70
N LEU A 919 -4.19 39.02 10.83
CA LEU A 919 -5.49 39.64 10.52
C LEU A 919 -6.30 38.88 9.46
N GLY A 920 -5.88 37.66 9.10
CA GLY A 920 -6.52 36.89 8.03
C GLY A 920 -6.09 37.32 6.61
N GLY A 921 -5.02 38.10 6.48
CA GLY A 921 -4.45 38.49 5.20
C GLY A 921 -3.94 37.29 4.39
N ARG A 922 -4.26 37.25 3.09
CA ARG A 922 -3.87 36.19 2.14
C ARG A 922 -2.75 36.68 1.22
N SER A 923 -1.91 35.79 0.67
CA SER A 923 -0.81 36.20 -0.22
C SER A 923 -1.27 37.06 -1.41
N LEU A 924 -2.44 36.76 -2.00
CA LEU A 924 -3.02 37.59 -3.07
C LEU A 924 -3.47 38.97 -2.58
N ALA A 925 -3.99 39.07 -1.35
CA ALA A 925 -4.34 40.35 -0.74
C ALA A 925 -3.07 41.16 -0.43
N MET A 926 -2.00 40.50 0.02
CA MET A 926 -0.69 41.11 0.20
C MET A 926 -0.11 41.64 -1.11
N ILE A 927 -0.25 40.90 -2.21
CA ILE A 927 0.15 41.36 -3.55
C ILE A 927 -0.65 42.59 -3.96
N ARG A 928 -1.99 42.59 -3.77
CA ARG A 928 -2.83 43.76 -4.07
C ARG A 928 -2.43 44.97 -3.22
N ILE A 929 -2.14 44.76 -1.95
CA ILE A 929 -1.65 45.80 -1.03
C ILE A 929 -0.31 46.33 -1.51
N CYS A 930 0.66 45.46 -1.80
CA CYS A 930 1.98 45.87 -2.29
C CYS A 930 1.87 46.61 -3.63
N GLN A 931 0.99 46.17 -4.53
CA GLN A 931 0.70 46.86 -5.79
C GLN A 931 0.02 48.21 -5.57
N GLN A 932 -0.94 48.32 -4.64
CA GLN A 932 -1.60 49.58 -4.30
C GLN A 932 -0.64 50.56 -3.62
N ILE A 933 0.21 50.08 -2.71
CA ILE A 933 1.30 50.85 -2.10
C ILE A 933 2.25 51.35 -3.20
N GLN A 934 2.69 50.47 -4.11
CA GLN A 934 3.52 50.88 -5.26
C GLN A 934 2.81 51.94 -6.13
N GLN A 935 1.52 51.78 -6.44
CA GLN A 935 0.75 52.75 -7.25
C GLN A 935 0.59 54.11 -6.56
N ILE A 936 0.40 54.12 -5.23
CA ILE A 936 0.26 55.35 -4.45
C ILE A 936 1.63 56.04 -4.31
N CYS A 937 2.69 55.29 -4.03
CA CYS A 937 4.06 55.80 -4.02
C CYS A 937 4.46 56.39 -5.38
N VAL A 938 4.05 55.78 -6.50
CA VAL A 938 4.28 56.30 -7.86
C VAL A 938 3.52 57.61 -8.12
N ARG A 939 2.39 57.86 -7.45
CA ARG A 939 1.60 59.10 -7.62
C ARG A 939 2.07 60.25 -6.74
N GLU A 940 2.59 59.98 -5.53
CA GLU A 940 3.01 61.02 -4.60
C GLU A 940 4.51 61.37 -4.70
N LEU A 941 5.34 60.49 -5.25
CA LEU A 941 6.79 60.70 -5.41
C LEU A 941 7.12 60.91 -6.90
N SER A 942 6.89 62.13 -7.37
CA SER A 942 7.25 62.56 -8.73
C SER A 942 8.78 62.66 -8.90
N SER A 943 9.47 61.58 -9.31
CA SER A 943 10.79 61.64 -9.96
C SER A 943 11.14 60.34 -10.71
N GLU A 944 11.78 60.47 -11.86
CA GLU A 944 12.06 59.45 -12.89
C GLU A 944 13.08 58.35 -12.53
N SER A 945 13.09 57.85 -11.29
CA SER A 945 13.91 56.68 -10.91
C SER A 945 13.01 55.49 -10.56
N HIS A 946 12.46 54.88 -11.60
CA HIS A 946 11.60 53.70 -11.53
C HIS A 946 12.42 52.42 -11.32
N SER A 947 12.79 52.11 -10.08
CA SER A 947 13.05 50.74 -9.61
C SER A 947 13.46 50.78 -8.14
N GLN A 948 13.10 49.75 -7.37
CA GLN A 948 13.60 49.40 -6.02
C GLN A 948 12.65 49.59 -4.84
N ILE A 949 11.35 49.32 -5.01
CA ILE A 949 10.61 48.70 -3.89
C ILE A 949 10.12 47.36 -4.37
N SER A 950 10.90 46.31 -4.08
CA SER A 950 10.52 44.94 -4.44
C SER A 950 9.28 44.53 -3.64
N VAL A 951 8.29 43.95 -4.33
CA VAL A 951 7.13 43.33 -3.67
C VAL A 951 7.59 42.30 -2.64
N GLY A 952 8.68 41.58 -2.93
CA GLY A 952 9.28 40.63 -2.00
C GLY A 952 9.91 41.27 -0.76
N GLU A 953 10.35 42.53 -0.84
CA GLU A 953 10.94 43.26 0.29
C GLU A 953 9.85 43.79 1.23
N LEU A 954 8.77 44.36 0.69
CA LEU A 954 7.58 44.69 1.49
C LEU A 954 6.93 43.44 2.13
N PHE A 955 6.95 42.30 1.43
CA PHE A 955 6.42 41.03 1.93
C PHE A 955 7.21 40.49 3.14
N LYS A 956 8.53 40.71 3.19
CA LYS A 956 9.40 40.32 4.32
C LYS A 956 9.11 41.10 5.60
N HIS A 957 8.40 42.22 5.50
CA HIS A 957 8.03 43.06 6.62
C HIS A 957 6.50 43.17 6.74
N PRO A 958 5.79 42.10 7.11
CA PRO A 958 4.33 42.04 7.07
C PRO A 958 3.65 42.78 8.23
N THR A 959 4.15 43.95 8.64
CA THR A 959 3.52 44.86 9.60
C THR A 959 3.46 46.25 8.98
N ILE A 960 2.48 47.07 9.37
CA ILE A 960 2.37 48.45 8.86
C ILE A 960 3.66 49.24 9.15
N ASN A 961 4.21 49.10 10.36
CA ASN A 961 5.46 49.74 10.74
C ASN A 961 6.66 49.21 9.93
N GLY A 962 6.74 47.89 9.71
CA GLY A 962 7.80 47.29 8.93
C GLY A 962 7.78 47.72 7.46
N MET A 963 6.60 47.77 6.84
CA MET A 963 6.43 48.31 5.49
C MET A 963 6.78 49.80 5.42
N ALA A 964 6.34 50.59 6.41
CA ALA A 964 6.68 52.01 6.48
C ALA A 964 8.19 52.22 6.58
N GLN A 965 8.91 51.42 7.38
CA GLN A 965 10.37 51.48 7.50
C GLN A 965 11.10 51.17 6.18
N VAL A 966 10.63 50.18 5.42
CA VAL A 966 11.18 49.88 4.08
C VAL A 966 11.01 51.11 3.18
N LEU A 967 9.82 51.71 3.15
CA LEU A 967 9.55 52.91 2.36
C LEU A 967 10.36 54.14 2.81
N TYR A 968 10.57 54.32 4.12
CA TYR A 968 11.41 55.38 4.67
C TYR A 968 12.89 55.22 4.29
N LYS A 969 13.41 54.00 4.37
CA LYS A 969 14.80 53.70 4.03
C LYS A 969 15.09 53.97 2.56
N THR A 970 14.18 53.59 1.67
CA THR A 970 14.28 53.92 0.23
C THR A 970 14.21 55.44 -0.01
N LYS A 971 13.45 56.20 0.79
CA LYS A 971 13.35 57.67 0.67
C LYS A 971 14.63 58.40 1.11
N GLU A 972 15.32 57.91 2.15
CA GLU A 972 16.62 58.48 2.58
C GLU A 972 17.77 58.13 1.63
N GLU A 973 17.74 56.94 1.02
CA GLU A 973 18.72 56.50 0.03
C GLU A 973 18.58 57.22 -1.32
N ILE A 974 17.38 57.70 -1.66
CA ILE A 974 17.12 58.54 -2.85
C ILE A 974 17.42 60.04 -2.58
N GLY A 975 17.45 60.45 -1.32
CA GLY A 975 17.73 61.84 -0.89
C GLY A 975 19.21 62.16 -0.65
N ARG A 976 20.12 61.19 -0.77
CA ARG A 976 21.59 61.34 -0.77
C ARG A 976 22.12 61.16 -2.17
#